data_AF-A0A7S0PV10-F1
#
_entry.id   AF-A0A7S0PV10-F1
#
_cell.length_a   1.000
_cell.length_b   1.000
_cell.length_c   1.000
_cell.angle_alpha   90.00
_cell.angle_beta   90.00
_cell.angle_gamma   90.00
#
_symmetry.space_group_name_H-M   'P 1'
#
loop_
_entity.id
_entity.type
_entity.pdbx_description
1 polymer ?
#
loop_
_entity_poly.entity_id
_entity_poly.type
_entity_poly.pdbx_seq_one_letter_code
_entity_poly.pdbx_strand_id
1 'polypeptide(L)'
;MMDTRDSTRSPEPNLRELVAALSSEDSDSRAGAVQALFEISVGGTERSAMWACALVEAGAIVPLLSLVQAVMRDSNDSFKPLACPENSEAVLRASDFALLVLAEMANIAASFLAEEGWDLHYDEVTNRPLFVDERSGLQQSVPPLLLNVAGDWVASTLIDVISLLQPLDVDPTTGTPRWPVRVLRHIPLGPQRSSSLSVMDIAVEEGDFGQFTRVLIRGPWAGFNGFVEGELDPNESPGNALDSWQDATVVAAFVLYLSSCKWAHSDSPRVLILGLRCGAVPAFLCKHFPGIRVDVVEPDFEVVKIGKDFFDLDFDEECCSSLGPDECLSRLLRPSLKGRYRVWSGISELNFLSLVPKCSTYIAVLGDMPRGIDHASSHIHKFQSFLRKILDNDKELGFVALIVRQSRKLQELAAAFSSAWFRSSSRALALCDPAHFELEHSHLNDDKPEDGLKRQTPSQGSLEWEMNHFKGVPSAGGVLVCRPSQAGMKNGQLPLYCEDFETWRLKVTLAPKSCALLTLAESQHQIDLPYGVDAAVCNIRFHPGSLPCLTGDRVFYITYYDATGPNSHVPQESPRFMAINEENHAWETFGIDGGKRIPGSHHDGTDSASYWQQLLGNNLTCGNCPVAVPNLWQVGAGRGDSNRDKNNIKEHGYLWGGLVVPETDASVLAEGIRRLAAAGWPPVCIFVCDLAWSVTAHLWDQAVAILGANDEVLLEPSLAAFKLDPSNDCEGRRYVGNNFGQPHRDYAYHDVFGLDSSETDKMPRVLSVWLPLVDVNLGNGCMYVVPQAGDATGGRGEDGSSAPSFDIREVRALAPAKAGTFFAWAGNTVHWGSSCTEKGENSPRISLAFVFRTKCATSDLRRAPLMREELRAGIDLNRRLELIEHSLACFEHWYGDTTTTRQRLHRMRST
;
A
#
# COMPACT_ATOMS: atom_id res chain seq x y z
N MET A 1 -4.09 -45.77 -21.21
CA MET A 1 -3.60 -47.03 -21.82
C MET A 1 -2.19 -46.73 -22.31
N MET A 2 -1.18 -47.43 -21.79
CA MET A 2 0.19 -47.49 -22.34
C MET A 2 0.11 -47.83 -23.84
N ASP A 3 1.02 -47.49 -24.77
CA ASP A 3 2.47 -47.32 -24.69
C ASP A 3 3.03 -46.74 -26.01
N THR A 4 4.28 -46.27 -25.96
CA THR A 4 5.28 -46.09 -27.04
C THR A 4 5.04 -45.11 -28.20
N ARG A 5 5.94 -44.12 -28.34
CA ARG A 5 6.60 -43.75 -29.61
C ARG A 5 7.91 -42.98 -29.39
N ASP A 6 8.97 -43.73 -29.59
CA ASP A 6 10.19 -43.46 -30.35
C ASP A 6 11.06 -42.21 -30.09
N SER A 7 12.27 -42.54 -29.64
CA SER A 7 13.49 -41.76 -29.58
C SER A 7 14.05 -41.48 -30.98
N THR A 8 13.91 -40.26 -31.50
CA THR A 8 14.86 -39.60 -32.42
C THR A 8 14.51 -38.11 -32.54
N ARG A 9 14.66 -37.35 -31.44
CA ARG A 9 14.86 -35.91 -31.52
C ARG A 9 16.28 -35.61 -31.07
N SER A 10 17.03 -34.91 -31.92
CA SER A 10 18.21 -34.14 -31.52
C SER A 10 17.89 -33.39 -30.21
N PRO A 11 18.81 -33.32 -29.24
CA PRO A 11 18.53 -32.72 -27.94
C PRO A 11 18.08 -31.28 -28.18
N GLU A 12 16.82 -30.98 -27.83
CA GLU A 12 16.35 -29.60 -27.82
C GLU A 12 17.34 -28.80 -26.96
N PRO A 13 17.91 -27.69 -27.46
CA PRO A 13 18.78 -26.86 -26.63
C PRO A 13 18.00 -26.52 -25.36
N ASN A 14 18.58 -26.86 -24.22
CA ASN A 14 17.92 -26.69 -22.93
C ASN A 14 17.63 -25.20 -22.78
N LEU A 15 16.36 -24.81 -22.68
CA LEU A 15 15.93 -23.41 -22.53
C LEU A 15 16.76 -22.67 -21.47
N ARG A 16 17.14 -23.37 -20.38
CA ARG A 16 18.00 -22.82 -19.32
C ARG A 16 19.41 -22.48 -19.79
N GLU A 17 19.99 -23.27 -20.68
CA GLU A 17 21.32 -23.00 -21.26
C GLU A 17 21.27 -21.78 -22.17
N LEU A 18 20.21 -21.65 -22.98
CA LEU A 18 19.98 -20.46 -23.80
C LEU A 18 19.83 -19.21 -22.95
N VAL A 19 18.98 -19.25 -21.91
CA VAL A 19 18.79 -18.11 -20.99
C VAL A 19 20.09 -17.75 -20.28
N ALA A 20 20.88 -18.73 -19.82
CA ALA A 20 22.17 -18.47 -19.21
C ALA A 20 23.16 -17.80 -20.19
N ALA A 21 23.14 -18.21 -21.46
CA ALA A 21 24.00 -17.66 -22.51
C ALA A 21 23.66 -16.21 -22.89
N LEU A 22 22.45 -15.72 -22.59
CA LEU A 22 22.08 -14.31 -22.78
C LEU A 22 22.97 -13.35 -21.97
N SER A 23 23.61 -13.83 -20.89
CA SER A 23 24.54 -13.07 -20.06
C SER A 23 26.00 -13.46 -20.26
N SER A 24 26.33 -14.12 -21.37
CA SER A 24 27.72 -14.42 -21.74
C SER A 24 28.54 -13.14 -21.88
N GLU A 25 29.82 -13.17 -21.52
CA GLU A 25 30.74 -12.03 -21.77
C GLU A 25 30.94 -11.82 -23.28
N ASP A 26 30.82 -12.88 -24.09
CA ASP A 26 30.95 -12.84 -25.55
C ASP A 26 29.65 -12.38 -26.24
N SER A 27 29.74 -11.30 -27.03
CA SER A 27 28.58 -10.70 -27.72
C SER A 27 27.98 -11.60 -28.79
N ASP A 28 28.79 -12.41 -29.49
CA ASP A 28 28.29 -13.33 -30.51
C ASP A 28 27.49 -14.47 -29.89
N SER A 29 27.96 -15.01 -28.78
CA SER A 29 27.23 -15.99 -27.97
C SER A 29 25.87 -15.44 -27.51
N ARG A 30 25.81 -14.20 -27.01
CA ARG A 30 24.54 -13.56 -26.62
C ARG A 30 23.58 -13.47 -27.79
N ALA A 31 24.07 -13.01 -28.95
CA ALA A 31 23.26 -12.85 -30.15
C ALA A 31 22.74 -14.19 -30.69
N GLY A 32 23.58 -15.23 -30.72
CA GLY A 32 23.17 -16.57 -31.11
C GLY A 32 22.15 -17.19 -30.14
N ALA A 33 22.32 -16.96 -28.84
CA ALA A 33 21.40 -17.44 -27.81
C ALA A 33 20.01 -16.81 -27.93
N VAL A 34 19.92 -15.48 -28.07
CA VAL A 34 18.62 -14.79 -28.21
C VAL A 34 17.93 -15.10 -29.53
N GLN A 35 18.68 -15.31 -30.62
CA GLN A 35 18.12 -15.78 -31.88
C GLN A 35 17.53 -17.20 -31.72
N ALA A 36 18.28 -18.13 -31.12
CA ALA A 36 17.79 -19.48 -30.87
C ALA A 36 16.57 -19.49 -29.92
N LEU A 37 16.54 -18.57 -28.96
CA LEU A 37 15.42 -18.36 -28.04
C LEU A 37 14.16 -17.87 -28.77
N PHE A 38 14.31 -17.04 -29.80
CA PHE A 38 13.20 -16.59 -30.65
C PHE A 38 12.65 -17.74 -31.54
N GLU A 39 13.53 -18.64 -31.98
CA GLU A 39 13.19 -19.76 -32.87
C GLU A 39 12.74 -21.05 -32.13
N ILE A 40 12.87 -21.11 -30.79
CA ILE A 40 12.55 -22.32 -30.02
C ILE A 40 11.04 -22.60 -29.97
N SER A 41 10.66 -23.85 -30.22
CA SER A 41 9.29 -24.33 -30.04
C SER A 41 9.14 -25.00 -28.67
N VAL A 42 8.26 -24.47 -27.83
CA VAL A 42 7.91 -25.06 -26.52
C VAL A 42 6.53 -25.72 -26.62
N GLY A 43 6.42 -26.98 -26.22
CA GLY A 43 5.13 -27.72 -26.28
C GLY A 43 4.63 -28.03 -27.69
N GLY A 44 5.48 -27.90 -28.72
CA GLY A 44 5.14 -28.18 -30.12
C GLY A 44 4.48 -27.03 -30.88
N THR A 45 4.43 -25.84 -30.28
CA THR A 45 3.92 -24.61 -30.88
C THR A 45 4.95 -23.49 -30.75
N GLU A 46 5.24 -22.78 -31.84
CA GLU A 46 6.09 -21.58 -31.82
C GLU A 46 5.30 -20.39 -31.28
N ARG A 47 5.94 -19.54 -30.44
CA ARG A 47 5.42 -18.24 -29.97
C ARG A 47 3.98 -18.30 -29.43
N SER A 48 3.68 -19.33 -28.64
CA SER A 48 2.41 -19.48 -27.92
C SER A 48 2.48 -18.96 -26.49
N ALA A 49 1.34 -18.91 -25.78
CA ALA A 49 1.31 -18.62 -24.35
C ALA A 49 2.25 -19.52 -23.53
N MET A 50 2.32 -20.82 -23.87
CA MET A 50 3.23 -21.76 -23.20
C MET A 50 4.71 -21.39 -23.40
N TRP A 51 5.06 -20.88 -24.58
CA TRP A 51 6.42 -20.40 -24.85
C TRP A 51 6.72 -19.18 -23.96
N ALA A 52 5.86 -18.16 -23.95
CA ALA A 52 6.07 -16.96 -23.13
C ALA A 52 6.16 -17.27 -21.63
N CYS A 53 5.27 -18.12 -21.10
CA CYS A 53 5.33 -18.55 -19.71
C CYS A 53 6.63 -19.30 -19.39
N ALA A 54 7.08 -20.21 -20.26
CA ALA A 54 8.33 -20.94 -20.05
C ALA A 54 9.56 -20.02 -20.03
N LEU A 55 9.54 -18.94 -20.82
CA LEU A 55 10.59 -17.90 -20.81
C LEU A 55 10.63 -17.11 -19.50
N VAL A 56 9.46 -16.71 -18.98
CA VAL A 56 9.34 -16.05 -17.68
C VAL A 56 9.84 -16.98 -16.57
N GLU A 57 9.38 -18.24 -16.54
CA GLU A 57 9.81 -19.25 -15.57
C GLU A 57 11.33 -19.54 -15.63
N ALA A 58 11.90 -19.53 -16.83
CA ALA A 58 13.33 -19.71 -17.02
C ALA A 58 14.16 -18.49 -16.60
N GLY A 59 13.53 -17.35 -16.30
CA GLY A 59 14.19 -16.12 -15.89
C GLY A 59 14.77 -15.30 -17.05
N ALA A 60 14.16 -15.38 -18.24
CA ALA A 60 14.67 -14.72 -19.45
C ALA A 60 14.47 -13.18 -19.46
N ILE A 61 13.48 -12.65 -18.74
CA ILE A 61 13.11 -11.23 -18.78
C ILE A 61 14.31 -10.31 -18.48
N VAL A 62 14.97 -10.51 -17.35
CA VAL A 62 16.08 -9.66 -16.92
C VAL A 62 17.25 -9.63 -17.92
N PRO A 63 17.80 -10.76 -18.37
CA PRO A 63 18.87 -10.72 -19.35
C PRO A 63 18.41 -10.19 -20.73
N LEU A 64 17.15 -10.40 -21.15
CA LEU A 64 16.61 -9.78 -22.36
C LEU A 64 16.58 -8.25 -22.24
N LEU A 65 16.07 -7.71 -21.12
CA LEU A 65 16.10 -6.27 -20.86
C LEU A 65 17.53 -5.73 -20.86
N SER A 66 18.48 -6.46 -20.26
CA SER A 66 19.89 -6.08 -20.29
C SER A 66 20.46 -5.98 -21.71
N LEU A 67 20.05 -6.85 -22.63
CA LEU A 67 20.47 -6.78 -24.04
C LEU A 67 19.89 -5.54 -24.75
N VAL A 68 18.62 -5.22 -24.50
CA VAL A 68 17.97 -4.01 -25.05
C VAL A 68 18.65 -2.74 -24.54
N GLN A 69 18.99 -2.72 -23.26
CA GLN A 69 19.60 -1.57 -22.57
C GLN A 69 21.10 -1.42 -22.84
N ALA A 70 21.76 -2.43 -23.41
CA ALA A 70 23.18 -2.38 -23.75
C ALA A 70 23.50 -1.49 -24.97
N VAL A 71 22.50 -1.17 -25.80
CA VAL A 71 22.69 -0.33 -26.99
C VAL A 71 22.70 1.14 -26.62
N MET A 72 23.74 1.85 -27.03
CA MET A 72 23.82 3.31 -26.91
C MET A 72 22.89 3.95 -27.94
N ARG A 73 21.97 4.82 -27.50
CA ARG A 73 20.88 5.37 -28.33
C ARG A 73 20.91 6.90 -28.35
N ASP A 74 20.53 7.49 -29.47
CA ASP A 74 20.34 8.94 -29.62
C ASP A 74 18.95 9.33 -29.13
N SER A 75 18.88 10.00 -27.99
CA SER A 75 17.63 10.50 -27.41
C SER A 75 16.98 11.61 -28.23
N ASN A 76 17.72 12.29 -29.12
CA ASN A 76 17.18 13.35 -29.97
C ASN A 76 16.67 12.85 -31.33
N ASP A 77 16.97 11.59 -31.70
CA ASP A 77 16.54 10.98 -32.96
C ASP A 77 15.84 9.64 -32.70
N SER A 78 14.71 9.71 -31.98
CA SER A 78 13.81 8.59 -31.73
C SER A 78 14.50 7.31 -31.21
N PHE A 79 15.52 7.47 -30.37
CA PHE A 79 16.28 6.37 -29.77
C PHE A 79 16.98 5.44 -30.77
N LYS A 80 17.37 5.96 -31.94
CA LYS A 80 18.18 5.20 -32.90
C LYS A 80 19.55 4.83 -32.31
N PRO A 81 20.10 3.65 -32.64
CA PRO A 81 21.44 3.28 -32.22
C PRO A 81 22.50 4.27 -32.71
N LEU A 82 23.40 4.69 -31.81
CA LEU A 82 24.54 5.53 -32.13
C LEU A 82 25.60 4.74 -32.90
N ALA A 83 26.32 5.42 -33.80
CA ALA A 83 27.50 4.87 -34.45
C ALA A 83 28.72 4.99 -33.51
N CYS A 84 28.90 4.02 -32.60
CA CYS A 84 29.99 4.01 -31.62
C CYS A 84 30.59 2.59 -31.43
N PRO A 85 31.83 2.47 -30.91
CA PRO A 85 32.50 1.18 -30.71
C PRO A 85 31.74 0.20 -29.81
N GLU A 86 30.94 0.71 -28.87
CA GLU A 86 30.12 -0.08 -27.95
C GLU A 86 28.97 -0.79 -28.67
N ASN A 87 28.46 -0.20 -29.76
CA ASN A 87 27.39 -0.75 -30.59
C ASN A 87 27.97 -1.63 -31.72
N SER A 88 28.64 -2.73 -31.35
CA SER A 88 29.11 -3.72 -32.32
C SER A 88 27.95 -4.41 -33.05
N GLU A 89 28.20 -5.02 -34.21
CA GLU A 89 27.18 -5.75 -34.97
C GLU A 89 26.52 -6.85 -34.12
N ALA A 90 27.29 -7.57 -33.32
CA ALA A 90 26.77 -8.60 -32.43
C ALA A 90 25.90 -8.02 -31.29
N VAL A 91 26.26 -6.85 -30.74
CA VAL A 91 25.46 -6.16 -29.71
C VAL A 91 24.13 -5.68 -30.28
N LEU A 92 24.16 -5.05 -31.45
CA LEU A 92 22.95 -4.60 -32.16
C LEU A 92 22.04 -5.78 -32.50
N ARG A 93 22.60 -6.84 -33.08
CA ARG A 93 21.87 -8.08 -33.40
C ARG A 93 21.24 -8.70 -32.15
N ALA A 94 21.97 -8.76 -31.03
CA ALA A 94 21.43 -9.28 -29.78
C ALA A 94 20.27 -8.42 -29.25
N SER A 95 20.39 -7.09 -29.30
CA SER A 95 19.31 -6.19 -28.89
C SER A 95 18.09 -6.29 -29.79
N ASP A 96 18.26 -6.41 -31.11
CA ASP A 96 17.15 -6.49 -32.05
C ASP A 96 16.32 -7.76 -31.82
N PHE A 97 16.99 -8.91 -31.67
CA PHE A 97 16.29 -10.15 -31.32
C PHE A 97 15.69 -10.11 -29.91
N ALA A 98 16.34 -9.47 -28.94
CA ALA A 98 15.76 -9.31 -27.60
C ALA A 98 14.47 -8.47 -27.63
N LEU A 99 14.45 -7.39 -28.41
CA LEU A 99 13.24 -6.59 -28.65
C LEU A 99 12.15 -7.42 -29.32
N LEU A 100 12.49 -8.25 -30.32
CA LEU A 100 11.53 -9.13 -30.98
C LEU A 100 10.93 -10.15 -29.99
N VAL A 101 11.75 -10.80 -29.18
CA VAL A 101 11.28 -11.75 -28.15
C VAL A 101 10.34 -11.06 -27.17
N LEU A 102 10.75 -9.94 -26.59
CA LEU A 102 9.95 -9.22 -25.61
C LEU A 102 8.67 -8.62 -26.22
N ALA A 103 8.69 -8.19 -27.49
CA ALA A 103 7.51 -7.70 -28.19
C ALA A 103 6.50 -8.84 -28.45
N GLU A 104 6.95 -10.04 -28.82
CA GLU A 104 6.06 -11.19 -28.96
C GLU A 104 5.48 -11.61 -27.60
N MET A 105 6.26 -11.53 -26.52
CA MET A 105 5.77 -11.74 -25.15
C MET A 105 4.70 -10.69 -24.79
N ALA A 106 4.92 -9.41 -25.12
CA ALA A 106 3.95 -8.34 -24.89
C ALA A 106 2.66 -8.52 -25.72
N ASN A 107 2.75 -9.03 -26.96
CA ASN A 107 1.58 -9.36 -27.77
C ASN A 107 0.74 -10.48 -27.13
N ILE A 108 1.41 -11.49 -26.58
CA ILE A 108 0.73 -12.57 -25.83
C ILE A 108 0.10 -12.00 -24.55
N ALA A 109 0.82 -11.15 -23.81
CA ALA A 109 0.29 -10.47 -22.63
C ALA A 109 -0.97 -9.63 -22.96
N ALA A 110 -0.97 -8.93 -24.09
CA ALA A 110 -2.13 -8.17 -24.56
C ALA A 110 -3.36 -9.06 -24.82
N SER A 111 -3.15 -10.31 -25.25
CA SER A 111 -4.27 -11.25 -25.38
C SER A 111 -4.88 -11.65 -24.03
N PHE A 112 -4.07 -11.76 -22.97
CA PHE A 112 -4.57 -12.03 -21.62
C PHE A 112 -5.38 -10.86 -21.07
N LEU A 113 -4.94 -9.63 -21.37
CA LEU A 113 -5.70 -8.41 -21.04
C LEU A 113 -7.05 -8.38 -21.76
N ALA A 114 -7.06 -8.63 -23.07
CA ALA A 114 -8.28 -8.61 -23.88
C ALA A 114 -9.31 -9.66 -23.43
N GLU A 115 -8.87 -10.86 -23.02
CA GLU A 115 -9.76 -11.90 -22.47
C GLU A 115 -10.49 -11.44 -21.20
N GLU A 116 -9.88 -10.56 -20.42
CA GLU A 116 -10.45 -9.97 -19.20
C GLU A 116 -11.24 -8.67 -19.45
N GLY A 117 -11.34 -8.23 -20.71
CA GLY A 117 -12.03 -7.00 -21.10
C GLY A 117 -11.17 -5.73 -20.96
N TRP A 118 -9.85 -5.86 -21.10
CA TRP A 118 -8.93 -4.73 -21.15
C TRP A 118 -8.38 -4.52 -22.56
N ASP A 119 -8.51 -3.30 -23.05
CA ASP A 119 -7.91 -2.82 -24.28
C ASP A 119 -6.57 -2.13 -24.01
N LEU A 120 -5.60 -2.32 -24.91
CA LEU A 120 -4.30 -1.65 -24.86
C LEU A 120 -4.29 -0.48 -25.85
N HIS A 121 -4.25 0.74 -25.32
CA HIS A 121 -4.13 1.97 -26.08
C HIS A 121 -2.70 2.53 -25.98
N TYR A 122 -2.38 3.49 -26.85
CA TYR A 122 -1.11 4.23 -26.81
C TYR A 122 -1.39 5.70 -26.57
N ASP A 123 -0.77 6.26 -25.54
CA ASP A 123 -0.78 7.70 -25.29
C ASP A 123 0.32 8.38 -26.10
N GLU A 124 -0.05 9.17 -27.11
CA GLU A 124 0.90 9.93 -27.92
C GLU A 124 1.56 11.08 -27.14
N VAL A 125 0.97 11.52 -26.02
CA VAL A 125 1.51 12.62 -25.19
C VAL A 125 2.63 12.11 -24.31
N THR A 126 2.39 11.01 -23.59
CA THR A 126 3.39 10.40 -22.70
C THR A 126 4.25 9.35 -23.39
N ASN A 127 3.91 8.99 -24.65
CA ASN A 127 4.53 7.90 -25.42
C ASN A 127 4.51 6.56 -24.68
N ARG A 128 3.39 6.24 -23.99
CA ARG A 128 3.25 5.09 -23.08
C ARG A 128 2.02 4.23 -23.38
N PRO A 129 2.03 2.94 -22.99
CA PRO A 129 0.82 2.13 -23.00
C PRO A 129 -0.21 2.66 -22.00
N LEU A 130 -1.47 2.70 -22.41
CA LEU A 130 -2.63 2.93 -21.57
C LEU A 130 -3.49 1.68 -21.56
N PHE A 131 -3.79 1.16 -20.37
CA PHE A 131 -4.70 0.04 -20.19
C PHE A 131 -6.10 0.58 -19.99
N VAL A 132 -7.04 0.18 -20.84
CA VAL A 132 -8.41 0.68 -20.87
C VAL A 132 -9.38 -0.44 -20.54
N ASP A 133 -10.11 -0.36 -19.44
CA ASP A 133 -11.17 -1.33 -19.17
C ASP A 133 -12.34 -1.06 -20.13
N GLU A 134 -12.62 -2.00 -21.04
CA GLU A 134 -13.67 -1.88 -22.06
C GLU A 134 -15.05 -1.65 -21.44
N ARG A 135 -15.28 -2.16 -20.21
CA ARG A 135 -16.59 -2.11 -19.55
C ARG A 135 -16.86 -0.75 -18.93
N SER A 136 -15.85 -0.11 -18.37
CA SER A 136 -15.97 1.18 -17.67
C SER A 136 -15.44 2.37 -18.47
N GLY A 137 -14.62 2.13 -19.49
CA GLY A 137 -13.86 3.14 -20.21
C GLY A 137 -12.73 3.78 -19.39
N LEU A 138 -12.39 3.20 -18.24
CA LEU A 138 -11.32 3.72 -17.38
C LEU A 138 -9.96 3.40 -17.93
N GLN A 139 -9.06 4.35 -17.76
CA GLN A 139 -7.70 4.28 -18.30
C GLN A 139 -6.72 4.34 -17.14
N GLN A 140 -5.64 3.56 -17.24
CA GLN A 140 -4.53 3.59 -16.31
C GLN A 140 -3.21 3.36 -17.03
N SER A 141 -2.14 3.91 -16.47
CA SER A 141 -0.77 3.81 -17.01
C SER A 141 -0.01 2.58 -16.49
N VAL A 142 -0.57 1.88 -15.51
CA VAL A 142 0.01 0.68 -14.88
C VAL A 142 -0.80 -0.54 -15.30
N PRO A 143 -0.18 -1.71 -15.55
CA PRO A 143 -0.94 -2.90 -15.93
C PRO A 143 -1.95 -3.31 -14.86
N PRO A 144 -3.16 -3.75 -15.24
CA PRO A 144 -4.19 -4.14 -14.28
C PRO A 144 -3.88 -5.48 -13.60
N LEU A 145 -4.32 -5.60 -12.34
CA LEU A 145 -4.35 -6.89 -11.65
C LEU A 145 -5.51 -7.72 -12.20
N LEU A 146 -5.21 -8.75 -12.98
CA LEU A 146 -6.23 -9.63 -13.54
C LEU A 146 -6.62 -10.71 -12.52
N LEU A 147 -7.91 -10.84 -12.23
CA LEU A 147 -8.44 -11.83 -11.27
C LEU A 147 -8.10 -13.27 -11.69
N ASN A 148 -8.11 -13.56 -12.99
CA ASN A 148 -7.85 -14.90 -13.52
C ASN A 148 -6.37 -15.27 -13.53
N VAL A 149 -5.47 -14.32 -13.26
CA VAL A 149 -4.02 -14.57 -13.09
C VAL A 149 -3.54 -14.26 -11.68
N ALA A 150 -4.45 -13.95 -10.75
CA ALA A 150 -4.13 -13.76 -9.34
C ALA A 150 -3.46 -15.03 -8.78
N GLY A 151 -2.34 -14.84 -8.08
CA GLY A 151 -1.53 -15.94 -7.55
C GLY A 151 -0.59 -16.60 -8.57
N ASP A 152 -0.74 -16.32 -9.87
CA ASP A 152 0.19 -16.72 -10.92
C ASP A 152 1.22 -15.62 -11.20
N TRP A 153 2.38 -15.75 -10.54
CA TRP A 153 3.49 -14.81 -10.72
C TRP A 153 4.04 -14.80 -12.15
N VAL A 154 3.91 -15.90 -12.90
CA VAL A 154 4.43 -16.02 -14.27
C VAL A 154 3.57 -15.16 -15.19
N ALA A 155 2.26 -15.33 -15.12
CA ALA A 155 1.31 -14.54 -15.91
C ALA A 155 1.35 -13.05 -15.51
N SER A 156 1.46 -12.75 -14.21
CA SER A 156 1.61 -11.37 -13.72
C SER A 156 2.88 -10.69 -14.28
N THR A 157 4.02 -11.38 -14.23
CA THR A 157 5.27 -10.88 -14.80
C THR A 157 5.18 -10.70 -16.32
N LEU A 158 4.46 -11.59 -17.00
CA LEU A 158 4.25 -11.50 -18.45
C LEU A 158 3.47 -10.23 -18.82
N ILE A 159 2.46 -9.86 -18.02
CA ILE A 159 1.70 -8.61 -18.21
C ILE A 159 2.60 -7.38 -18.01
N ASP A 160 3.48 -7.41 -17.01
CA ASP A 160 4.43 -6.31 -16.75
C ASP A 160 5.31 -5.99 -17.97
N VAL A 161 5.65 -6.99 -18.81
CA VAL A 161 6.51 -6.83 -20.00
C VAL A 161 6.04 -5.70 -20.92
N ILE A 162 4.72 -5.48 -21.02
CA ILE A 162 4.12 -4.42 -21.84
C ILE A 162 4.69 -3.04 -21.48
N SER A 163 4.90 -2.79 -20.18
CA SER A 163 5.35 -1.49 -19.67
C SER A 163 6.87 -1.33 -19.63
N LEU A 164 7.64 -2.41 -19.81
CA LEU A 164 9.11 -2.41 -19.63
C LEU A 164 9.90 -1.98 -20.87
N LEU A 165 9.28 -2.06 -22.05
CA LEU A 165 9.97 -1.89 -23.33
C LEU A 165 10.28 -0.45 -23.73
N GLN A 166 9.66 0.52 -23.07
CA GLN A 166 9.79 1.93 -23.39
C GLN A 166 10.51 2.69 -22.25
N PRO A 167 11.47 3.59 -22.56
CA PRO A 167 12.01 4.54 -21.59
C PRO A 167 10.94 5.48 -21.03
N LEU A 168 11.05 5.87 -19.74
CA LEU A 168 10.13 6.77 -19.03
C LEU A 168 10.34 8.20 -19.51
N ASP A 169 11.61 8.58 -19.60
CA ASP A 169 12.06 9.87 -20.07
C ASP A 169 13.55 9.78 -20.44
N VAL A 170 14.16 10.93 -20.70
CA VAL A 170 15.57 11.09 -21.01
C VAL A 170 16.19 12.06 -20.03
N ASP A 171 17.34 11.70 -19.47
CA ASP A 171 18.17 12.62 -18.70
C ASP A 171 18.54 13.85 -19.55
N PRO A 172 18.13 15.07 -19.16
CA PRO A 172 18.45 16.26 -19.94
C PRO A 172 19.96 16.61 -19.93
N THR A 173 20.71 16.07 -18.96
CA THR A 173 22.15 16.31 -18.79
C THR A 173 23.00 15.29 -19.51
N THR A 174 22.68 14.00 -19.35
CA THR A 174 23.48 12.89 -19.89
C THR A 174 22.94 12.34 -21.21
N GLY A 175 21.70 12.68 -21.56
CA GLY A 175 21.02 12.16 -22.75
C GLY A 175 20.63 10.69 -22.65
N THR A 176 20.79 10.06 -21.48
CA THR A 176 20.52 8.63 -21.30
C THR A 176 19.04 8.36 -21.03
N PRO A 177 18.44 7.33 -21.65
CA PRO A 177 17.08 6.91 -21.35
C PRO A 177 16.95 6.38 -19.91
N ARG A 178 15.92 6.84 -19.20
CA ARG A 178 15.49 6.25 -17.92
C ARG A 178 14.54 5.10 -18.22
N TRP A 179 14.85 3.91 -17.72
CA TRP A 179 13.99 2.72 -17.91
C TRP A 179 13.12 2.49 -16.66
N PRO A 180 11.90 1.94 -16.80
CA PRO A 180 11.11 1.49 -15.65
C PRO A 180 11.90 0.52 -14.75
N VAL A 181 12.64 -0.38 -15.40
CA VAL A 181 13.59 -1.27 -14.74
C VAL A 181 14.91 -1.17 -15.50
N ARG A 182 15.97 -0.72 -14.82
CA ARG A 182 17.32 -0.68 -15.36
C ARG A 182 18.12 -1.86 -14.80
N VAL A 183 18.66 -2.71 -15.67
CA VAL A 183 19.48 -3.84 -15.26
C VAL A 183 20.93 -3.39 -15.09
N LEU A 184 21.45 -3.47 -13.87
CA LEU A 184 22.84 -3.13 -13.56
C LEU A 184 23.77 -4.34 -13.72
N ARG A 185 23.28 -5.51 -13.30
CA ARG A 185 24.02 -6.77 -13.36
C ARG A 185 23.06 -7.94 -13.43
N HIS A 186 23.34 -8.89 -14.31
CA HIS A 186 22.76 -10.22 -14.25
C HIS A 186 23.89 -11.26 -14.22
N ILE A 187 23.82 -12.19 -13.29
CA ILE A 187 24.74 -13.32 -13.16
C ILE A 187 23.89 -14.58 -13.34
N PRO A 188 24.11 -15.34 -14.42
CA PRO A 188 23.31 -16.53 -14.68
C PRO A 188 23.60 -17.62 -13.64
N LEU A 189 22.70 -18.61 -13.60
CA LEU A 189 22.94 -19.87 -12.88
C LEU A 189 24.23 -20.54 -13.39
N GLY A 190 24.97 -21.18 -12.48
CA GLY A 190 26.28 -21.74 -12.80
C GLY A 190 26.58 -23.01 -12.02
N PRO A 191 27.71 -23.69 -12.30
CA PRO A 191 28.02 -25.00 -11.69
C PRO A 191 28.07 -24.99 -10.15
N GLN A 192 28.40 -23.83 -9.57
CA GLN A 192 28.47 -23.63 -8.11
C GLN A 192 27.29 -22.85 -7.54
N ARG A 193 26.32 -22.41 -8.36
CA ARG A 193 25.20 -21.56 -7.94
C ARG A 193 23.86 -22.11 -8.42
N SER A 194 22.95 -22.33 -7.47
CA SER A 194 21.62 -22.92 -7.72
C SER A 194 20.57 -21.95 -8.27
N SER A 195 20.89 -20.67 -8.43
CA SER A 195 19.99 -19.59 -8.88
C SER A 195 20.77 -18.49 -9.59
N SER A 196 20.13 -17.71 -10.46
CA SER A 196 20.69 -16.46 -10.97
C SER A 196 20.71 -15.38 -9.90
N LEU A 197 21.53 -14.35 -10.09
CA LEU A 197 21.52 -13.11 -9.31
C LEU A 197 21.32 -11.93 -10.25
N SER A 198 20.44 -11.00 -9.88
CA SER A 198 20.26 -9.75 -10.63
C SER A 198 20.29 -8.56 -9.71
N VAL A 199 20.94 -7.48 -10.13
CA VAL A 199 20.86 -6.17 -9.51
C VAL A 199 20.19 -5.23 -10.49
N MET A 200 19.13 -4.57 -10.04
CA MET A 200 18.32 -3.70 -10.88
C MET A 200 17.95 -2.42 -10.13
N ASP A 201 17.82 -1.33 -10.85
CA ASP A 201 17.20 -0.11 -10.36
C ASP A 201 15.76 -0.08 -10.88
N ILE A 202 14.78 -0.01 -9.98
CA ILE A 202 13.35 0.12 -10.31
C ILE A 202 12.96 1.57 -10.10
N ALA A 203 12.50 2.23 -11.16
CA ALA A 203 12.09 3.63 -11.09
C ALA A 203 10.88 3.80 -10.16
N VAL A 204 10.90 4.85 -9.33
CA VAL A 204 9.73 5.24 -8.53
C VAL A 204 8.72 5.92 -9.47
N GLU A 205 7.47 5.42 -9.51
CA GLU A 205 6.46 5.86 -10.49
C GLU A 205 6.14 7.37 -10.40
N GLU A 206 6.12 7.93 -9.18
CA GLU A 206 5.89 9.36 -8.91
C GLU A 206 7.18 10.13 -8.62
N GLY A 207 8.34 9.52 -8.85
CA GLY A 207 9.63 10.07 -8.45
C GLY A 207 10.30 10.96 -9.50
N ASP A 208 11.05 11.95 -9.02
CA ASP A 208 11.92 12.79 -9.86
C ASP A 208 13.02 11.97 -10.55
N PHE A 209 13.64 12.57 -11.57
CA PHE A 209 14.78 11.97 -12.25
C PHE A 209 15.89 11.59 -11.25
N GLY A 210 16.21 10.29 -11.17
CA GLY A 210 17.21 9.75 -10.23
C GLY A 210 16.63 9.10 -8.97
N GLN A 211 15.30 9.09 -8.80
CA GLN A 211 14.65 8.30 -7.75
C GLN A 211 14.35 6.89 -8.23
N PHE A 212 15.02 5.91 -7.62
CA PHE A 212 14.84 4.50 -7.91
C PHE A 212 15.16 3.67 -6.67
N THR A 213 14.47 2.54 -6.53
CA THR A 213 14.81 1.53 -5.54
C THR A 213 15.79 0.54 -6.16
N ARG A 214 16.96 0.36 -5.55
CA ARG A 214 17.90 -0.67 -6.00
C ARG A 214 17.57 -1.99 -5.35
N VAL A 215 17.34 -3.02 -6.16
CA VAL A 215 16.95 -4.34 -5.71
C VAL A 215 17.99 -5.41 -6.08
N LEU A 216 18.19 -6.35 -5.16
CA LEU A 216 18.86 -7.63 -5.40
C LEU A 216 17.80 -8.70 -5.59
N ILE A 217 17.82 -9.39 -6.73
CA ILE A 217 16.95 -10.52 -7.04
C ILE A 217 17.77 -11.80 -7.08
N ARG A 218 17.20 -12.87 -6.57
CA ARG A 218 17.75 -14.21 -6.74
C ARG A 218 16.75 -15.14 -7.42
N GLY A 219 17.18 -15.72 -8.53
CA GLY A 219 16.31 -16.50 -9.41
C GLY A 219 15.59 -15.62 -10.44
N PRO A 220 14.52 -16.14 -11.06
CA PRO A 220 13.66 -15.35 -11.94
C PRO A 220 13.08 -14.14 -11.21
N TRP A 221 13.02 -13.00 -11.90
CA TRP A 221 12.31 -11.83 -11.40
C TRP A 221 10.81 -12.02 -11.63
N ALA A 222 10.02 -11.74 -10.59
CA ALA A 222 8.59 -12.03 -10.54
C ALA A 222 7.73 -10.76 -10.68
N GLY A 223 8.18 -9.81 -11.51
CA GLY A 223 7.47 -8.56 -11.76
C GLY A 223 7.61 -7.52 -10.64
N PHE A 224 6.90 -6.40 -10.77
CA PHE A 224 6.98 -5.28 -9.81
C PHE A 224 6.50 -5.66 -8.40
N ASN A 225 5.49 -6.53 -8.31
CA ASN A 225 4.96 -7.05 -7.05
C ASN A 225 5.70 -8.32 -6.58
N GLY A 226 6.76 -8.70 -7.28
CA GLY A 226 7.55 -9.88 -6.99
C GLY A 226 8.45 -9.71 -5.76
N PHE A 227 8.76 -10.84 -5.11
CA PHE A 227 9.72 -10.84 -4.00
C PHE A 227 11.13 -10.41 -4.46
N VAL A 228 11.79 -9.60 -3.63
CA VAL A 228 13.19 -9.22 -3.79
C VAL A 228 14.05 -9.75 -2.64
N GLU A 229 15.28 -10.18 -2.95
CA GLU A 229 16.24 -10.63 -1.93
C GLU A 229 16.72 -9.47 -1.06
N GLY A 230 16.73 -8.23 -1.53
CA GLY A 230 16.97 -7.04 -0.71
C GLY A 230 16.74 -5.79 -1.51
N GLU A 231 16.37 -4.71 -0.85
CA GLU A 231 16.12 -3.42 -1.48
C GLU A 231 16.68 -2.29 -0.62
N LEU A 232 17.12 -1.22 -1.29
CA LEU A 232 17.45 0.06 -0.64
C LEU A 232 17.31 1.24 -1.59
N ASP A 233 17.16 2.45 -1.05
CA ASP A 233 17.37 3.69 -1.81
C ASP A 233 18.88 3.96 -1.94
N PRO A 234 19.46 3.90 -3.16
CA PRO A 234 20.88 4.11 -3.38
C PRO A 234 21.31 5.59 -3.25
N ASN A 235 20.37 6.53 -3.13
CA ASN A 235 20.66 7.93 -2.80
C ASN A 235 20.90 8.13 -1.29
N GLU A 236 20.60 7.11 -0.47
CA GLU A 236 20.82 7.12 0.96
C GLU A 236 22.05 6.31 1.37
N SER A 237 22.71 6.72 2.45
CA SER A 237 23.81 5.91 3.01
C SER A 237 23.25 4.60 3.59
N PRO A 238 23.90 3.44 3.37
CA PRO A 238 23.42 2.16 3.87
C PRO A 238 23.08 2.18 5.35
N GLY A 239 21.92 1.60 5.70
CA GLY A 239 21.43 1.53 7.07
C GLY A 239 20.82 2.82 7.61
N ASN A 240 20.54 3.83 6.78
CA ASN A 240 19.66 4.95 7.12
C ASN A 240 18.23 4.48 7.42
N ALA A 241 17.67 3.76 6.45
CA ALA A 241 16.35 3.18 6.51
C ALA A 241 16.44 1.65 6.34
N LEU A 242 15.33 0.99 6.66
CA LEU A 242 15.12 -0.42 6.35
C LEU A 242 13.94 -0.48 5.40
N ASP A 243 14.23 -0.36 4.11
CA ASP A 243 13.22 -0.23 3.05
C ASP A 243 12.40 -1.52 2.90
N SER A 244 13.04 -2.67 3.15
CA SER A 244 12.33 -3.94 3.18
C SER A 244 11.58 -4.16 4.48
N TRP A 245 10.27 -4.43 4.38
CA TRP A 245 9.44 -4.77 5.52
C TRP A 245 9.97 -5.99 6.31
N GLN A 246 10.67 -6.91 5.64
CA GLN A 246 11.24 -8.11 6.27
C GLN A 246 12.43 -7.76 7.17
N ASP A 247 13.35 -6.93 6.66
CA ASP A 247 14.49 -6.42 7.41
C ASP A 247 14.02 -5.55 8.57
N ALA A 248 13.02 -4.71 8.29
CA ALA A 248 12.34 -3.90 9.27
C ALA A 248 11.76 -4.76 10.41
N THR A 249 11.03 -5.83 10.08
CA THR A 249 10.41 -6.73 11.06
C THR A 249 11.44 -7.41 11.96
N VAL A 250 12.48 -7.99 11.37
CA VAL A 250 13.53 -8.74 12.10
C VAL A 250 14.25 -7.83 13.10
N VAL A 251 14.60 -6.61 12.68
CA VAL A 251 15.28 -5.64 13.54
C VAL A 251 14.34 -5.04 14.58
N ALA A 252 13.07 -4.75 14.25
CA ALA A 252 12.09 -4.27 15.24
C ALA A 252 11.88 -5.27 16.38
N ALA A 253 11.73 -6.55 16.05
CA ALA A 253 11.60 -7.62 17.04
C ALA A 253 12.86 -7.75 17.93
N PHE A 254 14.04 -7.54 17.34
CA PHE A 254 15.30 -7.52 18.07
C PHE A 254 15.45 -6.29 18.99
N VAL A 255 15.07 -5.10 18.53
CA VAL A 255 15.12 -3.86 19.32
C VAL A 255 14.22 -3.94 20.56
N LEU A 256 13.04 -4.56 20.42
CA LEU A 256 12.17 -4.86 21.55
C LEU A 256 12.83 -5.78 22.58
N TYR A 257 13.49 -6.82 22.09
CA TYR A 257 14.26 -7.72 22.94
C TYR A 257 15.41 -6.98 23.66
N LEU A 258 16.13 -6.08 22.97
CA LEU A 258 17.21 -5.29 23.58
C LEU A 258 16.68 -4.33 24.67
N SER A 259 15.56 -3.65 24.41
CA SER A 259 14.95 -2.65 25.32
C SER A 259 14.51 -3.22 26.65
N SER A 260 14.29 -4.53 26.67
CA SER A 260 13.74 -5.26 27.80
C SER A 260 14.82 -6.04 28.56
N CYS A 261 16.08 -5.97 28.09
CA CYS A 261 17.27 -6.44 28.78
C CYS A 261 17.97 -5.30 29.56
N LYS A 262 18.71 -5.66 30.60
CA LYS A 262 19.61 -4.72 31.32
C LYS A 262 21.04 -4.92 30.83
N TRP A 263 21.69 -3.84 30.40
CA TRP A 263 23.06 -3.86 29.88
C TRP A 263 24.01 -3.15 30.84
N ALA A 264 25.17 -3.76 31.11
CA ALA A 264 26.26 -3.07 31.78
C ALA A 264 27.09 -2.29 30.75
N HIS A 265 27.67 -1.14 31.14
CA HIS A 265 28.51 -0.30 30.26
C HIS A 265 29.72 -1.02 29.65
N SER A 266 30.11 -2.19 30.17
CA SER A 266 31.22 -3.01 29.68
C SER A 266 30.81 -4.12 28.70
N ASP A 267 29.51 -4.38 28.54
CA ASP A 267 29.01 -5.45 27.68
C ASP A 267 28.89 -4.92 26.24
N SER A 268 29.77 -5.35 25.33
CA SER A 268 29.58 -5.13 23.88
C SER A 268 28.90 -6.38 23.28
N PRO A 269 27.56 -6.41 23.20
CA PRO A 269 26.83 -7.57 22.71
C PRO A 269 27.21 -7.94 21.27
N ARG A 270 27.12 -9.23 20.94
CA ARG A 270 27.37 -9.75 19.59
C ARG A 270 26.08 -10.22 18.94
N VAL A 271 25.85 -9.81 17.70
CA VAL A 271 24.74 -10.24 16.86
C VAL A 271 25.29 -10.97 15.65
N LEU A 272 24.71 -12.14 15.36
CA LEU A 272 24.99 -12.89 14.15
C LEU A 272 23.87 -12.67 13.14
N ILE A 273 24.20 -12.37 11.89
CA ILE A 273 23.25 -12.24 10.79
C ILE A 273 23.54 -13.35 9.78
N LEU A 274 22.51 -14.07 9.36
CA LEU A 274 22.59 -15.09 8.32
C LEU A 274 22.10 -14.48 7.00
N GLY A 275 22.94 -14.51 5.97
CA GLY A 275 22.67 -13.83 4.69
C GLY A 275 23.03 -12.34 4.73
N LEU A 276 23.78 -11.87 3.73
CA LEU A 276 24.13 -10.45 3.61
C LEU A 276 23.02 -9.63 2.94
N ARG A 277 22.31 -10.23 1.97
CA ARG A 277 21.26 -9.55 1.17
C ARG A 277 21.79 -8.24 0.56
N CYS A 278 21.06 -7.13 0.69
CA CYS A 278 21.52 -5.78 0.33
C CYS A 278 22.33 -5.09 1.45
N GLY A 279 22.57 -5.74 2.59
CA GLY A 279 23.34 -5.19 3.71
C GLY A 279 22.61 -4.20 4.61
N ALA A 280 21.32 -3.95 4.39
CA ALA A 280 20.54 -2.97 5.16
C ALA A 280 20.55 -3.24 6.67
N VAL A 281 20.28 -4.48 7.10
CA VAL A 281 20.27 -4.87 8.53
C VAL A 281 21.63 -4.68 9.23
N PRO A 282 22.76 -5.24 8.75
CA PRO A 282 24.04 -5.04 9.41
C PRO A 282 24.46 -3.56 9.44
N ALA A 283 24.26 -2.82 8.35
CA ALA A 283 24.57 -1.39 8.29
C ALA A 283 23.73 -0.60 9.29
N PHE A 284 22.43 -0.88 9.36
CA PHE A 284 21.51 -0.24 10.31
C PHE A 284 21.94 -0.45 11.76
N LEU A 285 22.25 -1.70 12.13
CA LEU A 285 22.69 -2.01 13.50
C LEU A 285 24.00 -1.31 13.85
N CYS A 286 24.98 -1.28 12.95
CA CYS A 286 26.24 -0.60 13.19
C CYS A 286 26.08 0.92 13.29
N LYS A 287 25.15 1.51 12.51
CA LYS A 287 24.88 2.94 12.50
C LYS A 287 24.13 3.42 13.74
N HIS A 288 23.04 2.73 14.11
CA HIS A 288 22.16 3.15 15.19
C HIS A 288 22.54 2.57 16.56
N PHE A 289 23.29 1.47 16.57
CA PHE A 289 23.76 0.80 17.79
C PHE A 289 25.25 0.47 17.72
N PRO A 290 26.15 1.47 17.64
CA PRO A 290 27.60 1.26 17.49
C PRO A 290 28.25 0.43 18.62
N GLY A 291 27.59 0.30 19.78
CA GLY A 291 28.01 -0.58 20.87
C GLY A 291 27.77 -2.08 20.61
N ILE A 292 26.99 -2.43 19.59
CA ILE A 292 26.75 -3.81 19.13
C ILE A 292 27.82 -4.21 18.12
N ARG A 293 28.37 -5.41 18.30
CA ARG A 293 29.27 -6.05 17.36
C ARG A 293 28.50 -6.98 16.44
N VAL A 294 28.68 -6.83 15.14
CA VAL A 294 27.92 -7.56 14.14
C VAL A 294 28.84 -8.47 13.33
N ASP A 295 28.45 -9.74 13.23
CA ASP A 295 29.02 -10.74 12.33
C ASP A 295 27.92 -11.16 11.34
N VAL A 296 28.24 -11.23 10.05
CA VAL A 296 27.33 -11.66 8.98
C VAL A 296 27.93 -12.90 8.32
N VAL A 297 27.12 -13.89 7.97
CA VAL A 297 27.57 -15.07 7.21
C VAL A 297 26.88 -15.06 5.86
N GLU A 298 27.66 -14.97 4.79
CA GLU A 298 27.16 -15.00 3.41
C GLU A 298 27.93 -16.06 2.61
N PRO A 299 27.29 -17.21 2.30
CA PRO A 299 27.95 -18.28 1.56
C PRO A 299 28.31 -17.91 0.12
N ASP A 300 27.56 -17.03 -0.55
CA ASP A 300 27.72 -16.69 -1.96
C ASP A 300 28.64 -15.48 -2.14
N PHE A 301 29.88 -15.72 -2.60
CA PHE A 301 30.87 -14.66 -2.83
C PHE A 301 30.38 -13.55 -3.76
N GLU A 302 29.51 -13.87 -4.72
CA GLU A 302 28.98 -12.84 -5.61
C GLU A 302 28.03 -11.90 -4.89
N VAL A 303 27.31 -12.34 -3.85
CA VAL A 303 26.49 -11.43 -3.03
C VAL A 303 27.38 -10.47 -2.25
N VAL A 304 28.49 -10.97 -1.69
CA VAL A 304 29.47 -10.15 -0.97
C VAL A 304 30.07 -9.09 -1.89
N LYS A 305 30.42 -9.50 -3.12
CA LYS A 305 30.92 -8.59 -4.15
C LYS A 305 29.85 -7.58 -4.59
N ILE A 306 28.62 -8.04 -4.86
CA ILE A 306 27.49 -7.18 -5.20
C ILE A 306 27.23 -6.13 -4.11
N GLY A 307 27.30 -6.53 -2.84
CA GLY A 307 27.18 -5.63 -1.70
C GLY A 307 28.15 -4.45 -1.78
N LYS A 308 29.42 -4.72 -2.12
CA LYS A 308 30.43 -3.67 -2.27
C LYS A 308 30.23 -2.85 -3.55
N ASP A 309 30.00 -3.53 -4.68
CA ASP A 309 30.00 -2.91 -6.01
C ASP A 309 28.73 -2.08 -6.28
N PHE A 310 27.58 -2.47 -5.72
CA PHE A 310 26.28 -1.89 -6.05
C PHE A 310 25.51 -1.32 -4.86
N PHE A 311 25.83 -1.70 -3.62
CA PHE A 311 25.10 -1.24 -2.43
C PHE A 311 25.96 -0.40 -1.48
N ASP A 312 27.16 0.02 -1.93
CA ASP A 312 28.12 0.86 -1.18
C ASP A 312 28.39 0.34 0.26
N LEU A 313 28.41 -0.98 0.42
CA LEU A 313 28.55 -1.60 1.72
C LEU A 313 30.01 -1.59 2.18
N ASP A 314 30.22 -1.09 3.40
CA ASP A 314 31.54 -1.00 4.01
C ASP A 314 31.68 -1.98 5.19
N PHE A 315 32.43 -3.07 4.97
CA PHE A 315 32.62 -4.13 5.97
C PHE A 315 33.97 -4.83 5.86
N ASP A 316 34.34 -5.51 6.95
CA ASP A 316 35.55 -6.33 7.00
C ASP A 316 35.21 -7.74 6.50
N GLU A 317 35.84 -8.20 5.42
CA GLU A 317 35.58 -9.54 4.86
C GLU A 317 36.58 -10.57 5.39
N GLU A 318 36.07 -11.70 5.90
CA GLU A 318 36.84 -12.89 6.26
C GLU A 318 36.45 -14.06 5.36
N CYS A 319 37.26 -14.34 4.35
CA CYS A 319 37.02 -15.43 3.40
C CYS A 319 37.44 -16.79 4.00
N CYS A 320 36.50 -17.53 4.57
CA CYS A 320 36.75 -18.83 5.20
C CYS A 320 37.28 -19.89 4.23
N SER A 321 37.01 -19.80 2.93
CA SER A 321 37.58 -20.75 1.97
C SER A 321 39.11 -20.60 1.83
N SER A 322 39.62 -19.39 2.10
CA SER A 322 41.05 -19.07 2.07
C SER A 322 41.74 -19.26 3.43
N LEU A 323 40.96 -19.38 4.51
CA LEU A 323 41.41 -19.47 5.89
C LEU A 323 41.15 -20.90 6.41
N GLY A 324 42.16 -21.60 6.94
CA GLY A 324 41.92 -22.90 7.58
C GLY A 324 40.92 -22.79 8.76
N PRO A 325 40.25 -23.88 9.20
CA PRO A 325 39.28 -23.84 10.29
C PRO A 325 39.83 -23.22 11.59
N ASP A 326 41.10 -23.49 11.91
CA ASP A 326 41.78 -22.94 13.10
C ASP A 326 42.05 -21.44 12.98
N GLU A 327 42.35 -20.96 11.78
CA GLU A 327 42.55 -19.53 11.53
C GLU A 327 41.22 -18.78 11.54
N CYS A 328 40.17 -19.34 10.94
CA CYS A 328 38.80 -18.84 11.06
C CYS A 328 38.40 -18.70 12.53
N LEU A 329 38.65 -19.72 13.34
CA LEU A 329 38.37 -19.70 14.77
C LEU A 329 39.19 -18.62 15.50
N SER A 330 40.48 -18.50 15.21
CA SER A 330 41.35 -17.47 15.79
C SER A 330 40.84 -16.05 15.50
N ARG A 331 40.38 -15.80 14.28
CA ARG A 331 39.80 -14.50 13.89
C ARG A 331 38.42 -14.29 14.49
N LEU A 332 37.60 -15.34 14.61
CA LEU A 332 36.26 -15.27 15.20
C LEU A 332 36.29 -14.88 16.69
N LEU A 333 37.32 -15.33 17.40
CA LEU A 333 37.58 -14.95 18.79
C LEU A 333 37.95 -13.47 18.93
N ARG A 334 38.40 -12.80 17.86
CA ARG A 334 38.60 -11.36 17.83
C ARG A 334 37.24 -10.68 17.58
N PRO A 335 36.87 -9.70 18.41
CA PRO A 335 35.64 -8.94 18.19
C PRO A 335 35.74 -8.10 16.90
N SER A 336 34.62 -7.93 16.19
CA SER A 336 34.50 -6.91 15.15
C SER A 336 34.64 -5.50 15.73
N LEU A 337 35.06 -4.56 14.89
CA LEU A 337 35.25 -3.16 15.26
C LEU A 337 33.89 -2.49 15.53
N LYS A 338 33.85 -1.55 16.47
CA LYS A 338 32.63 -0.75 16.74
C LYS A 338 32.25 0.05 15.49
N GLY A 339 30.95 0.13 15.21
CA GLY A 339 30.41 0.84 14.04
C GLY A 339 30.73 0.20 12.67
N ARG A 340 31.37 -0.97 12.65
CA ARG A 340 31.57 -1.80 11.45
C ARG A 340 31.08 -3.21 11.70
N TYR A 341 30.68 -3.90 10.64
CA TYR A 341 30.35 -5.31 10.68
C TYR A 341 31.37 -6.13 9.90
N ARG A 342 31.44 -7.41 10.24
CA ARG A 342 32.34 -8.37 9.60
C ARG A 342 31.54 -9.40 8.84
N VAL A 343 31.91 -9.66 7.59
CA VAL A 343 31.25 -10.64 6.72
C VAL A 343 32.14 -11.86 6.56
N TRP A 344 31.62 -13.02 6.93
CA TRP A 344 32.23 -14.33 6.77
C TRP A 344 31.75 -14.95 5.46
N SER A 345 32.64 -15.02 4.48
CA SER A 345 32.33 -15.50 3.13
C SER A 345 32.91 -16.89 2.86
N GLY A 346 32.32 -17.65 1.93
CA GLY A 346 32.86 -18.96 1.52
C GLY A 346 32.67 -20.09 2.52
N ILE A 347 31.75 -19.91 3.47
CA ILE A 347 31.35 -20.93 4.43
C ILE A 347 29.83 -20.95 4.52
N SER A 348 29.24 -22.15 4.56
CA SER A 348 27.80 -22.25 4.79
C SER A 348 27.47 -21.84 6.23
N GLU A 349 26.25 -21.35 6.44
CA GLU A 349 25.74 -20.93 7.73
C GLU A 349 25.85 -22.05 8.78
N LEU A 350 25.49 -23.28 8.39
CA LEU A 350 25.60 -24.45 9.27
C LEU A 350 27.05 -24.79 9.64
N ASN A 351 27.98 -24.68 8.68
CA ASN A 351 29.40 -24.93 8.95
C ASN A 351 29.97 -23.84 9.85
N PHE A 352 29.64 -22.58 9.60
CA PHE A 352 30.04 -21.46 10.45
C PHE A 352 29.57 -21.65 11.89
N LEU A 353 28.28 -21.94 12.08
CA LEU A 353 27.69 -22.20 13.40
C LEU A 353 28.37 -23.37 14.14
N SER A 354 28.88 -24.36 13.41
CA SER A 354 29.62 -25.47 14.00
C SER A 354 30.98 -25.04 14.55
N LEU A 355 31.65 -24.08 13.90
CA LEU A 355 32.95 -23.52 14.29
C LEU A 355 32.86 -22.62 15.53
N VAL A 356 31.73 -21.92 15.72
CA VAL A 356 31.57 -20.98 16.84
C VAL A 356 31.80 -21.70 18.18
N PRO A 357 32.81 -21.29 18.98
CA PRO A 357 33.08 -21.90 20.28
C PRO A 357 32.07 -21.40 21.32
N LYS A 358 31.83 -22.20 22.37
CA LYS A 358 30.86 -21.84 23.44
C LYS A 358 31.18 -20.51 24.14
N CYS A 359 32.44 -20.05 24.10
CA CYS A 359 32.86 -18.80 24.71
C CYS A 359 32.58 -17.54 23.86
N SER A 360 32.19 -17.68 22.59
CA SER A 360 31.93 -16.56 21.67
C SER A 360 30.46 -16.16 21.62
N THR A 361 29.79 -16.17 22.78
CA THR A 361 28.32 -16.08 22.88
C THR A 361 27.72 -14.91 22.11
N TYR A 362 26.69 -15.20 21.32
CA TYR A 362 25.85 -14.21 20.64
C TYR A 362 24.60 -13.96 21.46
N ILE A 363 24.11 -12.73 21.45
CA ILE A 363 22.82 -12.39 22.08
C ILE A 363 21.65 -12.62 21.12
N ALA A 364 21.91 -12.55 19.81
CA ALA A 364 20.90 -12.73 18.80
C ALA A 364 21.44 -13.36 17.50
N VAL A 365 20.54 -14.09 16.82
CA VAL A 365 20.73 -14.53 15.43
C VAL A 365 19.59 -13.98 14.59
N LEU A 366 19.92 -13.18 13.57
CA LEU A 366 18.98 -12.51 12.67
C LEU A 366 19.19 -12.98 11.22
N GLY A 367 18.28 -12.64 10.31
CA GLY A 367 18.48 -12.80 8.87
C GLY A 367 17.73 -14.01 8.29
N ASP A 368 18.32 -14.70 7.32
CA ASP A 368 17.67 -15.76 6.57
C ASP A 368 17.72 -17.14 7.25
N MET A 369 16.65 -17.92 7.06
CA MET A 369 16.68 -19.36 7.31
C MET A 369 17.60 -20.05 6.29
N PRO A 370 18.61 -20.84 6.73
CA PRO A 370 19.50 -21.52 5.81
C PRO A 370 18.77 -22.48 4.85
N ARG A 371 19.06 -22.37 3.54
CA ARG A 371 18.33 -23.06 2.45
C ARG A 371 18.43 -24.59 2.44
N GLY A 372 19.37 -25.17 3.19
CA GLY A 372 19.58 -26.62 3.27
C GLY A 372 18.86 -27.30 4.44
N ILE A 373 18.06 -26.58 5.21
CA ILE A 373 17.32 -27.13 6.35
C ILE A 373 15.99 -27.70 5.84
N ASP A 374 15.99 -29.00 5.56
CA ASP A 374 14.75 -29.76 5.33
C ASP A 374 13.88 -29.73 6.60
N HIS A 375 12.57 -29.56 6.42
CA HIS A 375 11.55 -29.60 7.48
C HIS A 375 11.48 -30.96 8.18
N ALA A 376 12.14 -31.99 7.65
CA ALA A 376 12.42 -33.23 8.36
C ALA A 376 13.14 -32.97 9.71
N SER A 377 12.63 -33.59 10.77
CA SER A 377 13.03 -33.37 12.17
C SER A 377 14.56 -33.38 12.45
N SER A 378 15.37 -34.16 11.73
CA SER A 378 16.82 -34.27 12.04
C SER A 378 17.65 -33.02 11.68
N HIS A 379 17.39 -32.36 10.56
CA HIS A 379 18.15 -31.18 10.13
C HIS A 379 17.82 -29.95 10.97
N ILE A 380 16.54 -29.75 11.25
CA ILE A 380 16.07 -28.67 12.11
C ILE A 380 16.57 -28.85 13.55
N HIS A 381 16.59 -30.08 14.09
CA HIS A 381 17.19 -30.36 15.40
C HIS A 381 18.68 -30.07 15.46
N LYS A 382 19.41 -30.35 14.37
CA LYS A 382 20.84 -30.04 14.26
C LYS A 382 21.07 -28.52 14.28
N PHE A 383 20.31 -27.76 13.49
CA PHE A 383 20.39 -26.29 13.48
C PHE A 383 20.04 -25.68 14.83
N GLN A 384 18.93 -26.13 15.45
CA GLN A 384 18.56 -25.73 16.81
C GLN A 384 19.66 -26.02 17.83
N SER A 385 20.30 -27.19 17.74
CA SER A 385 21.42 -27.54 18.63
C SER A 385 22.57 -26.55 18.52
N PHE A 386 22.89 -26.10 17.29
CA PHE A 386 23.88 -25.04 17.09
C PHE A 386 23.43 -23.70 17.66
N LEU A 387 22.21 -23.25 17.38
CA LEU A 387 21.67 -22.02 17.97
C LEU A 387 21.73 -22.06 19.51
N ARG A 388 21.38 -23.20 20.12
CA ARG A 388 21.50 -23.37 21.58
C ARG A 388 22.94 -23.32 22.08
N LYS A 389 23.90 -23.77 21.30
CA LYS A 389 25.32 -23.74 21.64
C LYS A 389 25.88 -22.32 21.62
N ILE A 390 25.45 -21.49 20.68
CA ILE A 390 26.08 -20.18 20.41
C ILE A 390 25.40 -19.01 21.12
N LEU A 391 24.12 -19.12 21.48
CA LEU A 391 23.40 -18.07 22.21
C LEU A 391 23.84 -18.03 23.69
N ASP A 392 23.89 -16.83 24.28
CA ASP A 392 24.38 -16.57 25.65
C ASP A 392 23.54 -17.26 26.75
N ASN A 393 23.90 -18.51 27.03
CA ASN A 393 23.25 -19.35 28.03
C ASN A 393 23.47 -18.88 29.48
N ASP A 394 24.59 -18.23 29.76
CA ASP A 394 25.01 -17.92 31.13
C ASP A 394 24.21 -16.76 31.72
N LYS A 395 23.80 -15.80 30.87
CA LYS A 395 22.90 -14.70 31.24
C LYS A 395 21.42 -15.04 31.03
N GLU A 396 21.09 -16.25 30.58
CA GLU A 396 19.74 -16.62 30.14
C GLU A 396 19.19 -15.68 29.03
N LEU A 397 20.07 -15.22 28.14
CA LEU A 397 19.75 -14.26 27.07
C LEU A 397 19.89 -14.93 25.69
N GLY A 398 18.87 -14.83 24.86
CA GLY A 398 18.96 -15.26 23.47
C GLY A 398 17.73 -14.90 22.64
N PHE A 399 17.97 -14.35 21.46
CA PHE A 399 16.93 -13.97 20.52
C PHE A 399 17.22 -14.55 19.13
N VAL A 400 16.20 -15.07 18.45
CA VAL A 400 16.33 -15.52 17.07
C VAL A 400 15.19 -14.93 16.25
N ALA A 401 15.51 -14.25 15.16
CA ALA A 401 14.53 -13.77 14.20
C ALA A 401 14.98 -14.15 12.78
N LEU A 402 14.24 -15.06 12.13
CA LEU A 402 14.63 -15.59 10.83
C LEU A 402 13.55 -15.40 9.77
N ILE A 403 13.97 -15.07 8.56
CA ILE A 403 13.15 -14.99 7.36
C ILE A 403 13.11 -16.37 6.71
N VAL A 404 11.92 -16.94 6.59
CA VAL A 404 11.66 -18.29 6.09
C VAL A 404 11.12 -18.18 4.67
N ARG A 405 11.97 -18.40 3.68
CA ARG A 405 11.57 -18.32 2.28
C ARG A 405 10.81 -19.60 1.88
N GLN A 406 9.56 -19.47 1.44
CA GLN A 406 8.77 -20.51 0.74
C GLN A 406 8.17 -21.66 1.58
N SER A 407 7.87 -21.46 2.87
CA SER A 407 7.25 -22.54 3.64
C SER A 407 5.72 -22.49 3.53
N ARG A 408 5.12 -23.37 2.70
CA ARG A 408 3.68 -23.72 2.81
C ARG A 408 3.31 -24.39 4.16
N LYS A 409 4.26 -24.44 5.11
CA LYS A 409 4.24 -25.17 6.39
C LYS A 409 4.94 -24.35 7.48
N LEU A 410 4.82 -23.02 7.44
CA LEU A 410 5.39 -22.10 8.45
C LEU A 410 5.04 -22.53 9.89
N GLN A 411 3.82 -23.04 10.09
CA GLN A 411 3.35 -23.60 11.37
C GLN A 411 4.14 -24.83 11.82
N GLU A 412 4.39 -25.79 10.92
CA GLU A 412 5.14 -27.01 11.24
C GLU A 412 6.58 -26.65 11.64
N LEU A 413 7.16 -25.67 10.93
CA LEU A 413 8.46 -25.13 11.24
C LEU A 413 8.47 -24.45 12.62
N ALA A 414 7.50 -23.57 12.90
CA ALA A 414 7.37 -22.90 14.18
C ALA A 414 7.15 -23.88 15.34
N ALA A 415 6.34 -24.92 15.14
CA ALA A 415 6.11 -25.99 16.12
C ALA A 415 7.37 -26.83 16.36
N ALA A 416 8.10 -27.17 15.29
CA ALA A 416 9.36 -27.90 15.39
C ALA A 416 10.42 -27.08 16.12
N PHE A 417 10.50 -25.77 15.87
CA PHE A 417 11.32 -24.84 16.66
C PHE A 417 10.86 -24.78 18.11
N SER A 418 9.57 -24.54 18.37
CA SER A 418 9.00 -24.42 19.72
C SER A 418 9.26 -25.67 20.57
N SER A 419 9.04 -26.88 20.04
CA SER A 419 9.23 -28.15 20.78
C SER A 419 10.62 -28.33 21.35
N ALA A 420 11.61 -27.90 20.59
CA ALA A 420 13.02 -27.97 20.99
C ALA A 420 13.44 -26.82 21.91
N TRP A 421 12.69 -25.71 21.85
CA TRP A 421 12.92 -24.47 22.59
C TRP A 421 12.25 -24.47 23.98
N PHE A 422 11.12 -25.18 24.11
CA PHE A 422 10.35 -25.42 25.34
C PHE A 422 11.19 -25.96 26.50
N ARG A 423 12.31 -26.61 26.20
CA ARG A 423 13.24 -27.18 27.18
C ARG A 423 14.25 -26.17 27.75
N SER A 424 14.26 -24.91 27.30
CA SER A 424 15.12 -23.84 27.82
C SER A 424 14.33 -22.57 28.10
N SER A 425 14.38 -22.06 29.33
CA SER A 425 13.39 -21.15 29.93
C SER A 425 13.42 -19.68 29.48
N SER A 426 14.31 -19.25 28.58
CA SER A 426 14.68 -17.82 28.56
C SER A 426 14.94 -17.21 27.17
N ARG A 427 14.36 -17.75 26.09
CA ARG A 427 14.71 -17.28 24.73
C ARG A 427 13.49 -17.07 23.85
N ALA A 428 13.52 -16.05 23.01
CA ALA A 428 12.42 -15.71 22.09
C ALA A 428 12.78 -16.03 20.63
N LEU A 429 11.76 -16.41 19.85
CA LEU A 429 11.86 -16.77 18.44
C LEU A 429 10.83 -15.97 17.64
N ALA A 430 11.28 -15.34 16.55
CA ALA A 430 10.44 -14.77 15.51
C ALA A 430 10.75 -15.48 14.17
N LEU A 431 9.72 -15.92 13.46
CA LEU A 431 9.84 -16.47 12.10
C LEU A 431 8.97 -15.63 11.17
N CYS A 432 9.55 -15.11 10.09
CA CYS A 432 8.85 -14.26 9.12
C CYS A 432 8.75 -14.99 7.78
N ASP A 433 7.56 -15.20 7.24
CA ASP A 433 7.36 -15.73 5.88
C ASP A 433 6.92 -14.60 4.94
N PRO A 434 7.67 -14.32 3.87
CA PRO A 434 7.37 -13.22 2.98
C PRO A 434 6.26 -13.49 1.96
N ALA A 435 5.75 -14.73 1.86
CA ALA A 435 4.67 -15.04 0.93
C ALA A 435 3.36 -14.34 1.31
N HIS A 436 2.70 -13.69 0.35
CA HIS A 436 1.33 -13.20 0.54
C HIS A 436 0.38 -14.41 0.64
N PHE A 437 -0.49 -14.42 1.66
CA PHE A 437 -1.52 -15.45 1.79
C PHE A 437 -2.66 -15.12 0.82
N GLU A 438 -2.88 -15.96 -0.18
CA GLU A 438 -4.21 -16.07 -0.80
C GLU A 438 -5.04 -17.01 0.08
N LEU A 439 -6.25 -16.57 0.45
CA LEU A 439 -7.24 -17.48 1.01
C LEU A 439 -7.67 -18.44 -0.08
N GLU A 440 -6.93 -19.54 -0.26
CA GLU A 440 -7.58 -20.74 -0.72
C GLU A 440 -8.67 -21.05 0.32
N HIS A 441 -9.93 -20.93 -0.09
CA HIS A 441 -11.01 -21.66 0.51
C HIS A 441 -10.70 -23.15 0.35
N SER A 442 -9.76 -23.64 1.15
CA SER A 442 -9.69 -25.05 1.45
C SER A 442 -11.05 -25.39 2.02
N HIS A 443 -11.87 -26.03 1.20
CA HIS A 443 -12.84 -26.97 1.71
C HIS A 443 -12.04 -27.93 2.57
N LEU A 444 -11.92 -27.61 3.86
CA LEU A 444 -11.63 -28.58 4.89
C LEU A 444 -12.69 -29.64 4.67
N ASN A 445 -12.29 -30.76 4.04
CA ASN A 445 -13.09 -31.96 4.06
C ASN A 445 -13.37 -32.22 5.53
N ASP A 446 -14.62 -31.97 5.90
CA ASP A 446 -15.22 -32.34 7.17
C ASP A 446 -15.39 -33.87 7.14
N ASP A 447 -14.27 -34.59 7.07
CA ASP A 447 -14.23 -35.99 7.41
C ASP A 447 -14.52 -36.05 8.91
N LYS A 448 -15.79 -36.31 9.21
CA LYS A 448 -16.26 -36.62 10.56
C LYS A 448 -15.25 -37.59 11.19
N PRO A 449 -14.73 -37.31 12.39
CA PRO A 449 -13.89 -38.28 13.06
C PRO A 449 -14.74 -39.54 13.28
N GLU A 450 -14.26 -40.67 12.77
CA GLU A 450 -14.79 -41.97 13.18
C GLU A 450 -14.70 -42.05 14.71
N ASP A 451 -15.87 -42.06 15.34
CA ASP A 451 -16.05 -42.31 16.77
C ASP A 451 -15.49 -43.69 17.08
N GLY A 452 -14.25 -43.78 17.57
CA GLY A 452 -13.70 -45.10 17.84
C GLY A 452 -12.25 -45.28 18.24
N LEU A 453 -11.46 -44.27 18.66
CA LEU A 453 -10.18 -44.55 19.32
C LEU A 453 -9.83 -43.48 20.37
N LYS A 454 -9.60 -43.92 21.62
CA LYS A 454 -9.02 -43.10 22.69
C LYS A 454 -7.63 -42.60 22.24
N ARG A 455 -7.55 -41.39 21.67
CA ARG A 455 -6.26 -40.74 21.38
C ARG A 455 -5.54 -40.51 22.72
N GLN A 456 -4.33 -41.07 22.85
CA GLN A 456 -3.44 -40.76 23.96
C GLN A 456 -3.13 -39.27 23.93
N THR A 457 -3.18 -38.62 25.08
CA THR A 457 -2.82 -37.21 25.19
C THR A 457 -1.32 -37.08 24.88
N PRO A 458 -0.92 -36.28 23.88
CA PRO A 458 0.49 -36.18 23.50
C PRO A 458 1.31 -35.63 24.67
N SER A 459 2.55 -36.11 24.81
CA SER A 459 3.43 -35.70 25.90
C SER A 459 3.83 -34.24 25.76
N GLN A 460 3.83 -33.51 26.88
CA GLN A 460 4.20 -32.10 26.93
C GLN A 460 5.60 -31.85 26.31
N GLY A 461 5.68 -30.91 25.35
CA GLY A 461 6.91 -30.58 24.62
C GLY A 461 7.29 -31.56 23.50
N SER A 462 6.41 -32.48 23.10
CA SER A 462 6.55 -33.23 21.84
C SER A 462 6.13 -32.38 20.63
N LEU A 463 6.58 -32.73 19.42
CA LEU A 463 6.17 -32.03 18.20
C LEU A 463 4.64 -32.04 18.04
N GLU A 464 4.00 -33.18 18.28
CA GLU A 464 2.54 -33.33 18.23
C GLU A 464 1.84 -32.47 19.29
N TRP A 465 2.43 -32.32 20.48
CA TRP A 465 1.91 -31.42 21.51
C TRP A 465 2.07 -29.94 21.15
N GLU A 466 3.18 -29.55 20.54
CA GLU A 466 3.41 -28.17 20.08
C GLU A 466 2.55 -27.82 18.88
N MET A 467 2.39 -28.72 17.90
CA MET A 467 1.51 -28.50 16.75
C MET A 467 0.08 -28.17 17.17
N ASN A 468 -0.39 -28.70 18.30
CA ASN A 468 -1.69 -28.33 18.86
C ASN A 468 -1.79 -26.84 19.27
N HIS A 469 -0.67 -26.19 19.62
CA HIS A 469 -0.62 -24.76 19.98
C HIS A 469 -0.60 -23.83 18.77
N PHE A 470 -0.24 -24.33 17.58
CA PHE A 470 -0.24 -23.56 16.32
C PHE A 470 -1.50 -23.81 15.49
N LYS A 471 -2.45 -24.59 16.00
CA LYS A 471 -3.69 -24.94 15.30
C LYS A 471 -4.53 -23.68 15.02
N GLY A 472 -4.79 -23.39 13.74
CA GLY A 472 -5.57 -22.22 13.29
C GLY A 472 -4.74 -21.02 12.82
N VAL A 473 -3.42 -21.08 12.91
CA VAL A 473 -2.52 -20.13 12.22
C VAL A 473 -2.53 -20.45 10.70
N PRO A 474 -2.35 -19.48 9.78
CA PRO A 474 -2.11 -19.77 8.37
C PRO A 474 -0.80 -20.55 8.14
N SER A 475 -0.76 -21.37 7.10
CA SER A 475 0.40 -22.21 6.80
C SER A 475 1.52 -21.48 6.04
N ALA A 476 1.26 -20.27 5.54
CA ALA A 476 2.21 -19.39 4.85
C ALA A 476 1.88 -17.91 5.16
N GLY A 477 2.89 -17.05 5.02
CA GLY A 477 2.80 -15.59 5.20
C GLY A 477 2.76 -15.11 6.65
N GLY A 478 3.24 -13.89 6.90
CA GLY A 478 3.21 -13.23 8.22
C GLY A 478 4.40 -13.57 9.14
N VAL A 479 4.28 -13.20 10.41
CA VAL A 479 5.33 -13.31 11.44
C VAL A 479 4.80 -14.10 12.63
N LEU A 480 5.49 -15.16 13.00
CA LEU A 480 5.22 -15.94 14.20
C LEU A 480 6.22 -15.61 15.30
N VAL A 481 5.73 -15.20 16.47
CA VAL A 481 6.54 -15.00 17.67
C VAL A 481 6.15 -16.03 18.72
N CYS A 482 7.10 -16.89 19.11
CA CYS A 482 6.88 -17.94 20.09
C CYS A 482 7.44 -17.53 21.47
N ARG A 483 6.62 -17.66 22.53
CA ARG A 483 7.01 -17.44 23.93
C ARG A 483 7.42 -18.75 24.62
N PRO A 484 8.47 -18.75 25.46
CA PRO A 484 8.78 -19.91 26.30
C PRO A 484 7.74 -20.11 27.43
N SER A 485 7.62 -21.36 27.87
CA SER A 485 6.72 -21.80 28.94
C SER A 485 7.21 -21.41 30.34
N GLN A 486 6.34 -20.79 31.15
CA GLN A 486 6.58 -20.28 32.52
C GLN A 486 6.99 -21.32 33.60
N ALA A 487 7.11 -22.62 33.30
CA ALA A 487 7.18 -23.68 34.31
C ALA A 487 8.43 -23.66 35.26
N GLY A 488 9.28 -22.64 35.22
CA GLY A 488 10.44 -22.51 36.11
C GLY A 488 10.90 -21.09 36.47
N MET A 489 10.24 -20.02 36.01
CA MET A 489 10.69 -18.65 36.31
C MET A 489 10.29 -18.25 37.75
N LYS A 490 11.23 -18.35 38.69
CA LYS A 490 10.99 -18.01 40.10
C LYS A 490 10.98 -16.51 40.39
N ASN A 491 11.48 -15.65 39.49
CA ASN A 491 11.43 -14.19 39.61
C ASN A 491 11.80 -13.56 38.26
N GLY A 492 10.84 -12.90 37.59
CA GLY A 492 11.12 -12.04 36.42
C GLY A 492 10.10 -12.17 35.30
N GLN A 493 9.40 -11.08 34.98
CA GLN A 493 8.65 -10.94 33.73
C GLN A 493 9.63 -11.18 32.57
N LEU A 494 9.28 -12.04 31.62
CA LEU A 494 10.02 -12.14 30.36
C LEU A 494 9.97 -10.78 29.63
N PRO A 495 10.98 -10.46 28.81
CA PRO A 495 11.18 -9.13 28.25
C PRO A 495 10.10 -8.74 27.20
N LEU A 496 9.38 -9.73 26.64
CA LEU A 496 8.30 -9.59 25.66
C LEU A 496 6.90 -9.89 26.25
N TYR A 497 6.68 -9.66 27.55
CA TYR A 497 5.33 -9.69 28.14
C TYR A 497 4.48 -8.54 27.59
N CYS A 498 3.70 -8.82 26.55
CA CYS A 498 2.58 -7.99 26.14
C CYS A 498 1.39 -8.93 26.05
N GLU A 499 0.36 -8.67 26.85
CA GLU A 499 -0.90 -9.43 26.83
C GLU A 499 -1.78 -8.99 25.65
N ASP A 500 -1.48 -7.83 25.06
CA ASP A 500 -2.17 -7.22 23.93
C ASP A 500 -1.24 -6.37 23.04
N PHE A 501 -1.74 -6.00 21.86
CA PHE A 501 -1.05 -5.19 20.85
C PHE A 501 -0.73 -3.78 21.33
N GLU A 502 -1.63 -3.13 22.08
CA GLU A 502 -1.43 -1.76 22.54
C GLU A 502 -0.24 -1.66 23.50
N THR A 503 -0.08 -2.64 24.39
CA THR A 503 1.09 -2.75 25.26
C THR A 503 2.36 -2.99 24.45
N TRP A 504 2.29 -3.81 23.40
CA TRP A 504 3.42 -4.08 22.51
C TRP A 504 3.83 -2.84 21.72
N ARG A 505 2.88 -2.17 21.06
CA ARG A 505 3.05 -0.92 20.31
C ARG A 505 3.63 0.19 21.17
N LEU A 506 3.08 0.39 22.37
CA LEU A 506 3.59 1.40 23.30
C LEU A 506 5.03 1.10 23.71
N LYS A 507 5.38 -0.18 23.90
CA LYS A 507 6.77 -0.61 24.14
C LYS A 507 7.67 -0.47 22.91
N VAL A 508 7.21 -0.73 21.69
CA VAL A 508 7.99 -0.46 20.46
C VAL A 508 8.26 1.03 20.32
N THR A 509 7.25 1.87 20.58
CA THR A 509 7.35 3.33 20.46
C THR A 509 8.26 3.94 21.54
N LEU A 510 8.25 3.35 22.75
CA LEU A 510 9.08 3.80 23.87
C LEU A 510 10.45 3.10 23.95
N ALA A 511 10.62 1.96 23.28
CA ALA A 511 11.86 1.17 23.24
C ALA A 511 13.10 2.04 22.96
N PRO A 512 13.15 2.86 21.88
CA PRO A 512 14.30 3.71 21.60
C PRO A 512 14.62 4.73 22.69
N LYS A 513 13.67 5.02 23.59
CA LYS A 513 13.84 5.94 24.73
C LYS A 513 14.29 5.24 26.01
N SER A 514 14.57 3.93 25.97
CA SER A 514 15.02 3.17 27.13
C SER A 514 16.50 3.46 27.48
N CYS A 515 16.81 3.58 28.78
CA CYS A 515 18.18 3.78 29.27
C CYS A 515 19.16 2.68 28.81
N ALA A 516 18.63 1.47 28.60
CA ALA A 516 19.33 0.31 28.06
C ALA A 516 19.83 0.54 26.63
N LEU A 517 18.95 0.99 25.72
CA LEU A 517 19.32 1.26 24.33
C LEU A 517 20.18 2.51 24.17
N LEU A 518 19.91 3.57 24.93
CA LEU A 518 20.76 4.76 24.95
C LEU A 518 22.22 4.43 25.32
N THR A 519 22.43 3.42 26.15
CA THR A 519 23.77 2.94 26.49
C THR A 519 24.46 2.27 25.31
N LEU A 520 23.74 1.50 24.50
CA LEU A 520 24.28 0.81 23.32
C LEU A 520 24.45 1.73 22.10
N ALA A 521 23.62 2.77 22.00
CA ALA A 521 23.68 3.74 20.93
C ALA A 521 24.85 4.72 21.05
N GLU A 522 25.45 4.84 22.25
CA GLU A 522 26.53 5.79 22.58
C GLU A 522 26.19 7.26 22.22
N SER A 523 24.91 7.58 21.96
CA SER A 523 24.45 8.89 21.51
C SER A 523 23.57 9.58 22.57
N GLN A 524 23.69 10.91 22.68
CA GLN A 524 22.79 11.75 23.49
C GLN A 524 21.60 12.27 22.69
N HIS A 525 21.49 11.87 21.43
CA HIS A 525 20.45 12.32 20.50
C HIS A 525 19.34 11.28 20.38
N GLN A 526 18.13 11.75 20.09
CA GLN A 526 16.97 10.89 19.91
C GLN A 526 17.23 9.95 18.72
N ILE A 527 17.16 8.64 18.97
CA ILE A 527 17.17 7.63 17.91
C ILE A 527 15.76 7.56 17.39
N ASP A 528 15.50 8.26 16.27
CA ASP A 528 14.31 8.00 15.49
C ASP A 528 14.57 6.69 14.75
N LEU A 529 14.04 5.59 15.31
CA LEU A 529 14.05 4.31 14.59
C LEU A 529 13.22 4.51 13.31
N PRO A 530 13.64 3.97 12.16
CA PRO A 530 12.90 4.07 10.91
C PRO A 530 11.56 3.34 10.98
N TYR A 531 11.29 2.61 12.06
CA TYR A 531 9.93 2.25 12.46
C TYR A 531 9.24 3.48 13.04
N GLY A 532 8.75 4.34 12.16
CA GLY A 532 7.41 4.82 12.42
C GLY A 532 6.52 3.59 12.53
N VAL A 533 6.20 3.15 13.77
CA VAL A 533 4.84 2.64 14.00
C VAL A 533 3.98 3.89 13.93
N ASP A 534 3.86 4.41 12.71
CA ASP A 534 3.11 5.61 12.46
C ASP A 534 1.73 5.30 12.99
N ALA A 535 1.18 6.18 13.81
CA ALA A 535 -0.11 5.90 14.40
C ALA A 535 -1.23 5.81 13.35
N ALA A 536 -0.90 6.20 12.13
CA ALA A 536 -1.65 6.11 10.89
C ALA A 536 -1.55 4.75 10.15
N VAL A 537 -0.60 3.85 10.49
CA VAL A 537 -0.43 2.54 9.83
C VAL A 537 -0.63 1.42 10.85
N CYS A 538 -1.89 1.12 11.16
CA CYS A 538 -2.24 -0.05 11.98
C CYS A 538 -2.73 -1.20 11.09
N ASN A 539 -1.84 -1.74 10.26
CA ASN A 539 -2.07 -2.99 9.50
C ASN A 539 -1.46 -4.21 10.20
N ILE A 540 -1.61 -4.29 11.52
CA ILE A 540 -1.30 -5.49 12.30
C ILE A 540 -2.62 -5.99 12.88
N ARG A 541 -3.21 -7.03 12.27
CA ARG A 541 -4.39 -7.70 12.83
C ARG A 541 -3.96 -9.00 13.52
N PHE A 542 -4.33 -9.13 14.78
CA PHE A 542 -4.34 -10.42 15.47
C PHE A 542 -5.64 -11.14 15.12
N HIS A 543 -5.58 -12.39 14.69
CA HIS A 543 -6.78 -13.21 14.57
C HIS A 543 -7.29 -13.57 15.98
N PRO A 544 -8.48 -13.10 16.41
CA PRO A 544 -9.10 -13.53 17.68
C PRO A 544 -9.84 -14.87 17.52
N GLY A 545 -9.67 -15.55 16.38
CA GLY A 545 -10.62 -16.52 15.85
C GLY A 545 -10.14 -17.98 15.76
N SER A 546 -8.92 -18.33 16.17
CA SER A 546 -8.69 -19.71 16.58
C SER A 546 -9.34 -19.85 17.95
N LEU A 547 -10.44 -20.62 18.02
CA LEU A 547 -11.12 -20.98 19.27
C LEU A 547 -10.11 -21.16 20.41
N PRO A 548 -10.46 -20.83 21.68
CA PRO A 548 -9.64 -21.15 22.82
C PRO A 548 -9.53 -22.67 22.95
N CYS A 549 -8.58 -23.27 22.22
CA CYS A 549 -8.05 -24.57 22.59
C CYS A 549 -7.15 -24.30 23.80
N LEU A 550 -7.79 -24.29 24.96
CA LEU A 550 -7.24 -24.77 26.23
C LEU A 550 -5.70 -24.78 26.25
N THR A 551 -5.10 -23.64 26.63
CA THR A 551 -3.70 -23.42 27.10
C THR A 551 -2.87 -22.28 26.44
N GLY A 552 -3.37 -21.05 26.51
CA GLY A 552 -2.60 -19.85 26.93
C GLY A 552 -1.66 -19.14 25.92
N ASP A 553 -1.81 -17.82 25.84
CA ASP A 553 -0.92 -16.67 25.51
C ASP A 553 0.50 -16.88 24.91
N ARG A 554 0.82 -17.98 24.23
CA ARG A 554 2.20 -18.38 23.89
C ARG A 554 2.66 -18.10 22.46
N VAL A 555 1.74 -17.96 21.52
CA VAL A 555 2.06 -17.75 20.09
C VAL A 555 1.39 -16.47 19.64
N PHE A 556 2.16 -15.55 19.09
CA PHE A 556 1.65 -14.36 18.41
C PHE A 556 1.86 -14.52 16.91
N TYR A 557 0.79 -14.31 16.15
CA TYR A 557 0.85 -14.28 14.70
C TYR A 557 0.51 -12.87 14.23
N ILE A 558 1.42 -12.25 13.49
CA ILE A 558 1.30 -10.90 12.93
C ILE A 558 1.28 -11.06 11.41
N THR A 559 0.15 -10.81 10.78
CA THR A 559 0.07 -10.66 9.34
C THR A 559 0.25 -9.20 8.97
N TYR A 560 1.05 -8.98 7.94
CA TYR A 560 1.02 -7.75 7.17
C TYR A 560 0.01 -7.97 6.06
N TYR A 561 -1.08 -7.23 6.09
CA TYR A 561 -2.02 -7.18 4.98
C TYR A 561 -1.65 -5.96 4.14
N ASP A 562 -1.61 -6.16 2.82
CA ASP A 562 -1.95 -5.06 1.93
C ASP A 562 -3.39 -4.65 2.26
N ALA A 563 -3.67 -3.35 2.27
CA ALA A 563 -4.96 -2.79 2.74
C ALA A 563 -6.15 -3.17 1.83
N THR A 564 -5.95 -4.09 0.89
CA THR A 564 -6.79 -4.42 -0.26
C THR A 564 -7.51 -5.78 -0.16
N GLY A 565 -7.27 -6.61 0.87
CA GLY A 565 -7.79 -7.99 0.95
C GLY A 565 -9.15 -8.22 1.69
N PRO A 566 -10.03 -9.15 1.25
CA PRO A 566 -11.46 -9.18 1.63
C PRO A 566 -11.86 -9.91 2.92
N ASN A 567 -10.94 -10.53 3.67
CA ASN A 567 -11.32 -11.56 4.66
C ASN A 567 -10.91 -11.22 6.09
N SER A 568 -11.80 -10.54 6.83
CA SER A 568 -11.82 -10.57 8.29
C SER A 568 -13.20 -11.00 8.80
N HIS A 569 -13.42 -12.31 8.81
CA HIS A 569 -14.53 -12.90 9.56
C HIS A 569 -14.28 -12.73 11.07
N VAL A 570 -15.12 -11.93 11.72
CA VAL A 570 -15.39 -12.07 13.16
C VAL A 570 -16.53 -13.09 13.30
N PRO A 571 -16.49 -14.07 14.21
CA PRO A 571 -17.61 -14.98 14.43
C PRO A 571 -18.82 -14.19 14.94
N GLN A 572 -19.80 -13.95 14.06
CA GLN A 572 -21.13 -13.55 14.47
C GLN A 572 -21.81 -14.75 15.13
N GLU A 573 -22.13 -14.64 16.42
CA GLU A 573 -23.22 -15.43 16.98
C GLU A 573 -24.49 -15.12 16.18
N SER A 574 -24.95 -16.10 15.41
CA SER A 574 -26.07 -15.95 14.51
C SER A 574 -27.39 -15.92 15.30
N PRO A 575 -28.25 -14.90 15.16
CA PRO A 575 -29.66 -15.06 15.42
C PRO A 575 -30.23 -15.92 14.29
N ARG A 576 -30.89 -17.02 14.67
CA ARG A 576 -31.51 -18.02 13.80
C ARG A 576 -32.30 -17.40 12.63
N PHE A 577 -31.94 -17.80 11.41
CA PHE A 577 -32.78 -17.64 10.23
C PHE A 577 -34.08 -18.44 10.40
N MET A 578 -35.23 -17.77 10.23
CA MET A 578 -36.46 -18.43 9.77
C MET A 578 -36.39 -18.47 8.24
N ALA A 579 -36.19 -19.66 7.70
CA ALA A 579 -36.30 -19.96 6.28
C ALA A 579 -37.75 -19.86 5.80
N ILE A 580 -37.99 -19.24 4.64
CA ILE A 580 -39.11 -19.60 3.75
C ILE A 580 -38.64 -19.52 2.28
N ASN A 581 -38.48 -20.73 1.72
CA ASN A 581 -38.69 -21.24 0.37
C ASN A 581 -38.30 -20.45 -0.89
N GLU A 582 -37.35 -21.06 -1.60
CA GLU A 582 -37.32 -21.20 -3.05
C GLU A 582 -38.57 -21.95 -3.54
N GLU A 583 -39.31 -21.37 -4.50
CA GLU A 583 -39.90 -22.07 -5.65
C GLU A 583 -40.53 -21.07 -6.64
N ASN A 584 -39.89 -20.95 -7.81
CA ASN A 584 -40.46 -20.85 -9.17
C ASN A 584 -41.72 -19.98 -9.47
N HIS A 585 -41.60 -19.03 -10.41
CA HIS A 585 -41.97 -19.22 -11.83
C HIS A 585 -42.12 -17.90 -12.61
N ALA A 586 -41.43 -17.89 -13.77
CA ALA A 586 -41.90 -17.47 -15.09
C ALA A 586 -42.49 -16.06 -15.31
N TRP A 587 -41.79 -15.36 -16.20
CA TRP A 587 -42.35 -14.43 -17.17
C TRP A 587 -43.55 -15.05 -17.94
N GLU A 588 -44.44 -14.17 -18.43
CA GLU A 588 -45.67 -14.38 -19.23
C GLU A 588 -46.98 -14.13 -18.43
N THR A 589 -47.96 -13.30 -18.82
CA THR A 589 -48.30 -12.71 -20.12
C THR A 589 -49.37 -11.59 -19.95
N PHE A 590 -49.15 -10.48 -20.65
CA PHE A 590 -49.98 -9.29 -20.97
C PHE A 590 -51.42 -9.08 -20.44
N GLY A 591 -51.69 -7.86 -19.92
CA GLY A 591 -52.73 -6.96 -20.47
C GLY A 591 -54.07 -6.74 -19.73
N ILE A 592 -54.33 -5.46 -19.41
CA ILE A 592 -55.63 -4.73 -19.36
C ILE A 592 -56.57 -4.88 -18.13
N ASP A 593 -56.82 -3.71 -17.53
CA ASP A 593 -57.96 -3.22 -16.72
C ASP A 593 -58.85 -4.16 -15.89
N GLY A 594 -59.12 -3.71 -14.65
CA GLY A 594 -60.30 -4.12 -13.91
C GLY A 594 -60.15 -3.99 -12.40
N GLY A 595 -60.54 -2.84 -11.85
CA GLY A 595 -60.24 -2.46 -10.47
C GLY A 595 -61.02 -3.21 -9.38
N LYS A 596 -60.50 -3.07 -8.15
CA LYS A 596 -61.26 -2.88 -6.92
C LYS A 596 -60.35 -2.30 -5.83
N ARG A 597 -60.71 -1.10 -5.37
CA ARG A 597 -60.00 -0.28 -4.37
C ARG A 597 -59.94 -0.97 -3.01
N ILE A 598 -58.77 -0.89 -2.37
CA ILE A 598 -58.58 -0.92 -0.91
C ILE A 598 -58.16 0.52 -0.51
N PRO A 599 -58.56 1.06 0.67
CA PRO A 599 -58.62 2.50 0.92
C PRO A 599 -57.29 3.11 1.38
N GLY A 600 -56.91 4.22 0.74
CA GLY A 600 -56.38 5.42 1.42
C GLY A 600 -54.97 5.39 2.00
N SER A 601 -53.95 5.41 1.14
CA SER A 601 -52.75 6.22 1.37
C SER A 601 -52.51 7.06 0.12
N HIS A 602 -52.66 8.37 0.23
CA HIS A 602 -52.19 9.29 -0.80
C HIS A 602 -50.69 9.03 -0.99
N HIS A 603 -50.29 8.40 -2.09
CA HIS A 603 -48.92 8.50 -2.56
C HIS A 603 -48.82 9.89 -3.18
N ASP A 604 -48.41 10.85 -2.36
CA ASP A 604 -48.05 12.16 -2.86
C ASP A 604 -46.93 11.99 -3.89
N GLY A 605 -47.09 12.64 -5.04
CA GLY A 605 -46.09 12.62 -6.09
C GLY A 605 -44.77 13.23 -5.62
N THR A 606 -43.69 12.91 -6.31
CA THR A 606 -42.34 13.42 -6.00
C THR A 606 -42.19 14.94 -6.18
N ASP A 607 -43.20 15.59 -6.76
CA ASP A 607 -43.42 17.02 -6.90
C ASP A 607 -43.95 17.71 -5.62
N SER A 608 -44.39 16.93 -4.63
CA SER A 608 -44.91 17.46 -3.37
C SER A 608 -43.83 17.61 -2.29
N ALA A 609 -43.89 18.70 -1.53
CA ALA A 609 -43.10 18.89 -0.31
C ALA A 609 -43.31 17.75 0.71
N SER A 610 -44.51 17.16 0.76
CA SER A 610 -44.83 16.03 1.64
C SER A 610 -44.08 14.75 1.27
N TYR A 611 -43.83 14.49 -0.02
CA TYR A 611 -43.02 13.35 -0.46
C TYR A 611 -41.59 13.46 0.09
N TRP A 612 -40.96 14.62 -0.10
CA TRP A 612 -39.59 14.86 0.37
C TRP A 612 -39.50 14.84 1.90
N GLN A 613 -40.48 15.40 2.61
CA GLN A 613 -40.56 15.34 4.07
C GLN A 613 -40.71 13.91 4.58
N GLN A 614 -41.54 13.09 3.93
CA GLN A 614 -41.71 11.69 4.29
C GLN A 614 -40.40 10.89 4.07
N LEU A 615 -39.69 11.18 2.97
CA LEU A 615 -38.44 10.53 2.61
C LEU A 615 -37.28 10.91 3.56
N LEU A 616 -37.13 12.21 3.84
CA LEU A 616 -36.08 12.74 4.70
C LEU A 616 -36.35 12.49 6.19
N GLY A 617 -37.62 12.28 6.55
CA GLY A 617 -38.11 12.14 7.91
C GLY A 617 -38.77 13.42 8.43
N ASN A 618 -39.75 13.26 9.32
CA ASN A 618 -40.62 14.35 9.82
C ASN A 618 -39.88 15.52 10.51
N ASN A 619 -38.58 15.38 10.79
CA ASN A 619 -37.74 16.44 11.38
C ASN A 619 -37.19 17.43 10.33
N LEU A 620 -37.27 17.11 9.04
CA LEU A 620 -36.78 17.94 7.93
C LEU A 620 -37.96 18.46 7.11
N THR A 621 -38.24 19.76 7.22
CA THR A 621 -39.29 20.42 6.43
C THR A 621 -38.80 20.76 5.01
N CYS A 622 -39.73 20.80 4.05
CA CYS A 622 -39.47 21.09 2.64
C CYS A 622 -40.43 22.16 2.10
N GLY A 623 -40.83 23.11 2.94
CA GLY A 623 -42.10 23.85 2.81
C GLY A 623 -42.00 25.31 2.38
N ASN A 624 -40.91 25.74 1.75
CA ASN A 624 -40.65 27.15 1.42
C ASN A 624 -40.73 28.08 2.65
N CYS A 625 -40.36 27.58 3.84
CA CYS A 625 -40.28 28.46 4.99
C CYS A 625 -39.21 29.52 4.69
N PRO A 626 -39.51 30.82 4.83
CA PRO A 626 -38.46 31.84 4.92
C PRO A 626 -37.45 31.32 5.93
N VAL A 627 -36.14 31.44 5.64
CA VAL A 627 -35.11 31.07 6.61
C VAL A 627 -35.35 31.93 7.85
N ALA A 628 -36.04 31.36 8.84
CA ALA A 628 -36.39 32.08 10.05
C ALA A 628 -35.07 32.51 10.68
N VAL A 629 -34.93 33.80 10.99
CA VAL A 629 -33.77 34.30 11.74
C VAL A 629 -33.67 33.45 13.02
N PRO A 630 -32.68 32.56 13.17
CA PRO A 630 -32.68 31.61 14.28
C PRO A 630 -32.38 32.33 15.59
N ASN A 631 -33.01 31.87 16.68
CA ASN A 631 -32.78 32.36 18.03
C ASN A 631 -31.31 32.12 18.44
N LEU A 632 -30.59 33.23 18.60
CA LEU A 632 -29.13 33.39 18.73
C LEU A 632 -28.51 32.89 20.06
N TRP A 633 -29.00 31.81 20.68
CA TRP A 633 -28.77 31.60 22.12
C TRP A 633 -28.14 30.29 22.61
N GLN A 634 -27.60 29.39 21.77
CA GLN A 634 -27.00 28.16 22.33
C GLN A 634 -25.70 27.61 21.73
N VAL A 635 -25.17 28.11 20.61
CA VAL A 635 -23.76 27.88 20.28
C VAL A 635 -23.02 29.10 20.78
N GLY A 636 -22.12 28.91 21.75
CA GLY A 636 -21.27 29.97 22.25
C GLY A 636 -20.60 30.65 21.08
N ALA A 637 -21.06 31.86 20.75
CA ALA A 637 -20.46 32.70 19.74
C ALA A 637 -19.07 33.11 20.23
N GLY A 638 -18.10 32.20 20.13
CA GLY A 638 -16.82 32.61 19.62
C GLY A 638 -17.09 33.11 18.22
N ARG A 639 -17.47 34.39 18.09
CA ARG A 639 -17.16 35.10 16.84
C ARG A 639 -15.68 34.81 16.63
N GLY A 640 -15.36 33.94 15.67
CA GLY A 640 -14.01 33.89 15.14
C GLY A 640 -13.61 35.34 14.93
N ASP A 641 -12.44 35.73 15.43
CA ASP A 641 -11.94 37.06 15.16
C ASP A 641 -11.86 37.14 13.63
N SER A 642 -12.82 37.84 13.00
CA SER A 642 -12.98 37.82 11.54
C SER A 642 -11.70 38.30 10.86
N ASN A 643 -10.89 39.08 11.58
CA ASN A 643 -9.56 39.46 11.15
C ASN A 643 -8.58 38.28 11.16
N ARG A 644 -8.62 37.41 12.18
CA ARG A 644 -7.81 36.20 12.25
C ARG A 644 -8.15 35.23 11.12
N ASP A 645 -9.44 34.99 10.88
CA ASP A 645 -9.86 34.04 9.85
C ASP A 645 -9.53 34.58 8.44
N LYS A 646 -9.72 35.89 8.23
CA LYS A 646 -9.25 36.60 7.04
C LYS A 646 -7.72 36.50 6.86
N ASN A 647 -6.95 36.70 7.93
CA ASN A 647 -5.49 36.61 7.89
C ASN A 647 -5.03 35.17 7.62
N ASN A 648 -5.67 34.15 8.19
CA ASN A 648 -5.32 32.75 7.92
C ASN A 648 -5.52 32.40 6.44
N ILE A 649 -6.63 32.81 5.83
CA ILE A 649 -6.82 32.63 4.37
C ILE A 649 -5.74 33.38 3.58
N LYS A 650 -5.38 34.59 4.00
CA LYS A 650 -4.38 35.41 3.31
C LYS A 650 -2.96 34.87 3.44
N GLU A 651 -2.59 34.35 4.60
CA GLU A 651 -1.22 33.91 4.93
C GLU A 651 -0.97 32.43 4.62
N HIS A 652 -1.99 31.59 4.79
CA HIS A 652 -1.87 30.13 4.64
C HIS A 652 -2.66 29.58 3.45
N GLY A 653 -3.61 30.33 2.90
CA GLY A 653 -4.52 29.86 1.84
C GLY A 653 -5.72 29.07 2.36
N TYR A 654 -5.73 28.66 3.62
CA TYR A 654 -6.82 27.88 4.22
C TYR A 654 -7.01 28.20 5.71
N LEU A 655 -8.15 27.77 6.24
CA LEU A 655 -8.39 27.64 7.67
C LEU A 655 -9.32 26.46 7.94
N TRP A 656 -9.18 25.89 9.13
CA TRP A 656 -10.15 24.95 9.66
C TRP A 656 -10.27 25.14 11.18
N GLY A 657 -11.48 24.93 11.69
CA GLY A 657 -11.76 25.00 13.12
C GLY A 657 -12.94 25.92 13.41
N GLY A 658 -13.41 25.88 14.66
CA GLY A 658 -14.63 26.58 15.07
C GLY A 658 -15.89 25.82 14.66
N LEU A 659 -16.76 25.58 15.65
CA LEU A 659 -18.05 24.93 15.44
C LEU A 659 -19.07 25.98 15.02
N VAL A 660 -19.45 26.02 13.73
CA VAL A 660 -20.36 27.03 13.17
C VAL A 660 -21.77 26.51 12.92
N VAL A 661 -21.92 25.19 12.87
CA VAL A 661 -23.22 24.51 12.82
C VAL A 661 -23.36 23.62 14.05
N PRO A 662 -24.50 23.64 14.77
CA PRO A 662 -24.74 22.73 15.88
C PRO A 662 -24.61 21.26 15.46
N GLU A 663 -24.04 20.43 16.34
CA GLU A 663 -23.94 18.98 16.12
C GLU A 663 -25.32 18.34 15.86
N THR A 664 -26.38 18.85 16.48
CA THR A 664 -27.76 18.39 16.24
C THR A 664 -28.20 18.61 14.78
N ASP A 665 -27.91 19.78 14.21
CA ASP A 665 -28.31 20.12 12.85
C ASP A 665 -27.46 19.34 11.84
N ALA A 666 -26.16 19.22 12.11
CA ALA A 666 -25.25 18.40 11.31
C ALA A 666 -25.68 16.93 11.26
N SER A 667 -26.04 16.36 12.42
CA SER A 667 -26.54 14.98 12.54
C SER A 667 -27.85 14.75 11.79
N VAL A 668 -28.79 15.69 11.88
CA VAL A 668 -30.08 15.62 11.15
C VAL A 668 -29.86 15.66 9.63
N LEU A 669 -28.96 16.51 9.13
CA LEU A 669 -28.60 16.55 7.71
C LEU A 669 -27.89 15.27 7.25
N ALA A 670 -26.95 14.75 8.05
CA ALA A 670 -26.27 13.49 7.75
C ALA A 670 -27.26 12.33 7.62
N GLU A 671 -28.23 12.25 8.52
CA GLU A 671 -29.27 11.23 8.48
C GLU A 671 -30.21 11.39 7.27
N GLY A 672 -30.57 12.63 6.91
CA GLY A 672 -31.31 12.92 5.69
C GLY A 672 -30.58 12.43 4.43
N ILE A 673 -29.26 12.65 4.34
CA ILE A 673 -28.44 12.16 3.22
C ILE A 673 -28.38 10.63 3.18
N ARG A 674 -28.29 9.94 4.34
CA ARG A 674 -28.33 8.47 4.39
C ARG A 674 -29.65 7.93 3.85
N ARG A 675 -30.78 8.56 4.18
CA ARG A 675 -32.12 8.17 3.68
C ARG A 675 -32.30 8.43 2.20
N LEU A 676 -31.80 9.56 1.68
CA LEU A 676 -31.78 9.83 0.24
C LEU A 676 -31.01 8.75 -0.51
N ALA A 677 -29.79 8.45 -0.07
CA ALA A 677 -28.95 7.42 -0.69
C ALA A 677 -29.62 6.03 -0.64
N ALA A 678 -30.20 5.66 0.51
CA ALA A 678 -30.94 4.40 0.66
C ALA A 678 -32.17 4.30 -0.27
N ALA A 679 -32.76 5.43 -0.67
CA ALA A 679 -33.87 5.50 -1.60
C ALA A 679 -33.43 5.71 -3.08
N GLY A 680 -32.14 5.62 -3.37
CA GLY A 680 -31.58 5.77 -4.72
C GLY A 680 -31.50 7.20 -5.22
N TRP A 681 -31.56 8.19 -4.33
CA TRP A 681 -31.37 9.61 -4.66
C TRP A 681 -29.92 10.05 -4.38
N PRO A 682 -29.30 10.86 -5.25
CA PRO A 682 -27.98 11.43 -4.98
C PRO A 682 -27.99 12.33 -3.73
N PRO A 683 -26.88 12.37 -2.96
CA PRO A 683 -26.78 13.19 -1.74
C PRO A 683 -27.15 14.66 -1.92
N VAL A 684 -26.89 15.27 -3.09
CA VAL A 684 -27.21 16.68 -3.37
C VAL A 684 -28.71 16.99 -3.27
N CYS A 685 -29.58 15.98 -3.38
CA CYS A 685 -31.01 16.15 -3.14
C CYS A 685 -31.33 16.62 -1.71
N ILE A 686 -30.37 16.63 -0.77
CA ILE A 686 -30.57 17.20 0.57
C ILE A 686 -30.97 18.69 0.52
N PHE A 687 -30.60 19.42 -0.54
CA PHE A 687 -30.97 20.82 -0.73
C PHE A 687 -32.46 21.06 -1.03
N VAL A 688 -33.31 20.02 -1.07
CA VAL A 688 -34.78 20.21 -1.00
C VAL A 688 -35.23 20.66 0.39
N CYS A 689 -34.47 20.36 1.45
CA CYS A 689 -34.87 20.62 2.83
C CYS A 689 -34.51 22.03 3.30
N ASP A 690 -35.34 22.59 4.20
CA ASP A 690 -35.15 23.96 4.73
C ASP A 690 -33.90 24.07 5.61
N LEU A 691 -33.52 23.01 6.33
CA LEU A 691 -32.36 23.00 7.22
C LEU A 691 -31.04 23.20 6.46
N ALA A 692 -30.90 22.60 5.27
CA ALA A 692 -29.71 22.78 4.43
C ALA A 692 -29.52 24.25 4.06
N TRP A 693 -30.61 24.97 3.74
CA TRP A 693 -30.56 26.40 3.43
C TRP A 693 -30.33 27.30 4.64
N SER A 694 -30.84 26.91 5.81
CA SER A 694 -30.49 27.56 7.07
C SER A 694 -28.98 27.45 7.34
N VAL A 695 -28.39 26.26 7.16
CA VAL A 695 -26.94 26.05 7.26
C VAL A 695 -26.17 26.88 6.23
N THR A 696 -26.61 26.90 4.97
CA THR A 696 -26.02 27.76 3.92
C THR A 696 -25.99 29.23 4.34
N ALA A 697 -27.03 29.75 5.00
CA ALA A 697 -27.04 31.12 5.48
C ALA A 697 -25.94 31.41 6.52
N HIS A 698 -25.70 30.47 7.45
CA HIS A 698 -24.63 30.61 8.45
C HIS A 698 -23.23 30.58 7.81
N LEU A 699 -23.02 29.71 6.82
CA LEU A 699 -21.76 29.63 6.08
C LEU A 699 -21.53 30.89 5.23
N TRP A 700 -22.58 31.47 4.66
CA TRP A 700 -22.51 32.72 3.92
C TRP A 700 -22.04 33.87 4.81
N ASP A 701 -22.51 33.94 6.06
CA ASP A 701 -22.07 34.95 7.02
C ASP A 701 -20.56 34.86 7.31
N GLN A 702 -20.02 33.63 7.41
CA GLN A 702 -18.57 33.41 7.55
C GLN A 702 -17.81 33.83 6.28
N ALA A 703 -18.29 33.43 5.11
CA ALA A 703 -17.67 33.77 3.83
C ALA A 703 -17.62 35.29 3.61
N VAL A 704 -18.70 36.00 3.98
CA VAL A 704 -18.78 37.46 3.95
C VAL A 704 -17.76 38.11 4.88
N ALA A 705 -17.60 37.57 6.11
CA ALA A 705 -16.63 38.08 7.07
C ALA A 705 -15.17 37.93 6.55
N ILE A 706 -14.88 36.81 5.88
CA ILE A 706 -13.56 36.52 5.29
C ILE A 706 -13.29 37.39 4.06
N LEU A 707 -14.21 37.41 3.08
CA LEU A 707 -14.06 38.14 1.82
C LEU A 707 -14.19 39.67 2.01
N GLY A 708 -14.81 40.12 3.11
CA GLY A 708 -14.84 41.52 3.53
C GLY A 708 -15.85 42.40 2.79
N ALA A 709 -16.86 41.82 2.12
CA ALA A 709 -17.82 42.55 1.30
C ALA A 709 -19.26 42.06 1.50
N ASN A 710 -20.00 42.68 2.44
CA ASN A 710 -21.32 42.23 2.88
C ASN A 710 -22.36 42.04 1.77
N ASP A 711 -22.28 42.84 0.70
CA ASP A 711 -23.25 42.88 -0.42
C ASP A 711 -22.62 42.50 -1.77
N GLU A 712 -21.35 42.10 -1.79
CA GLU A 712 -20.66 41.68 -3.02
C GLU A 712 -20.39 40.17 -3.07
N VAL A 713 -20.68 39.43 -2.00
CA VAL A 713 -20.47 37.98 -1.98
C VAL A 713 -21.70 37.24 -2.51
N LEU A 714 -21.48 36.47 -3.56
CA LEU A 714 -22.45 35.61 -4.24
C LEU A 714 -22.14 34.15 -3.92
N LEU A 715 -23.18 33.31 -3.89
CA LEU A 715 -23.04 31.86 -3.81
C LEU A 715 -23.19 31.28 -5.21
N GLU A 716 -22.26 30.42 -5.60
CA GLU A 716 -22.38 29.69 -6.85
C GLU A 716 -23.53 28.68 -6.84
N PRO A 717 -24.16 28.44 -7.99
CA PRO A 717 -25.23 27.45 -8.10
C PRO A 717 -24.71 26.00 -8.08
N SER A 718 -23.39 25.78 -8.08
CA SER A 718 -22.68 24.48 -8.06
C SER A 718 -22.58 23.90 -6.64
N LEU A 719 -23.72 23.66 -5.99
CA LEU A 719 -23.78 23.08 -4.64
C LEU A 719 -23.44 21.59 -4.67
N ALA A 720 -22.65 21.09 -3.72
CA ALA A 720 -22.35 19.66 -3.62
C ALA A 720 -22.67 19.09 -2.24
N ALA A 721 -23.07 17.82 -2.23
CA ALA A 721 -23.14 17.02 -1.02
C ALA A 721 -22.49 15.66 -1.29
N PHE A 722 -21.74 15.17 -0.32
CA PHE A 722 -20.98 13.93 -0.42
C PHE A 722 -21.36 12.99 0.72
N LYS A 723 -21.46 11.70 0.40
CA LYS A 723 -21.53 10.60 1.35
C LYS A 723 -20.55 9.56 0.85
N LEU A 724 -19.43 9.38 1.55
CA LEU A 724 -18.55 8.26 1.25
C LEU A 724 -19.29 6.95 1.52
N ASP A 725 -19.05 5.98 0.66
CA ASP A 725 -19.65 4.66 0.71
C ASP A 725 -18.51 3.65 0.61
N PRO A 726 -17.92 3.30 1.77
CA PRO A 726 -16.74 2.44 1.80
C PRO A 726 -17.01 1.03 1.25
N SER A 727 -18.29 0.63 1.10
CA SER A 727 -18.70 -0.63 0.48
C SER A 727 -18.72 -0.61 -1.05
N ASN A 728 -18.81 0.58 -1.65
CA ASN A 728 -18.80 0.80 -3.10
C ASN A 728 -17.46 1.35 -3.61
N ASP A 729 -16.42 1.34 -2.76
CA ASP A 729 -15.02 1.63 -3.07
C ASP A 729 -14.42 0.48 -3.90
N CYS A 730 -15.03 0.26 -5.06
CA CYS A 730 -14.53 -0.53 -6.16
C CYS A 730 -13.67 0.42 -7.00
N GLU A 731 -12.41 0.06 -7.23
CA GLU A 731 -11.59 0.70 -8.27
C GLU A 731 -12.41 0.76 -9.55
N GLY A 732 -12.79 1.99 -9.91
CA GLY A 732 -13.47 2.28 -11.15
C GLY A 732 -14.97 2.60 -11.13
N ARG A 733 -15.62 2.78 -9.98
CA ARG A 733 -16.92 3.48 -9.95
C ARG A 733 -16.74 4.95 -9.57
N ARG A 734 -17.05 5.87 -10.49
CA ARG A 734 -17.12 7.32 -10.22
C ARG A 734 -18.49 7.67 -9.60
N TYR A 735 -18.80 7.07 -8.45
CA TYR A 735 -20.00 7.37 -7.67
C TYR A 735 -19.64 8.20 -6.44
N VAL A 736 -20.57 9.03 -5.96
CA VAL A 736 -20.46 9.70 -4.66
C VAL A 736 -20.53 8.64 -3.57
N GLY A 737 -19.35 8.18 -3.22
CA GLY A 737 -19.07 6.96 -2.48
C GLY A 737 -17.58 6.66 -2.44
N ASN A 738 -16.87 7.03 -3.52
CA ASN A 738 -15.44 6.81 -3.69
C ASN A 738 -14.67 8.13 -3.55
N ASN A 739 -13.41 8.04 -3.13
CA ASN A 739 -12.63 9.19 -2.72
C ASN A 739 -12.27 10.17 -3.85
N PHE A 740 -12.12 11.45 -3.47
CA PHE A 740 -11.37 12.49 -4.18
C PHE A 740 -9.85 12.29 -4.02
N GLY A 741 -9.29 11.23 -4.60
CA GLY A 741 -7.92 10.80 -4.28
C GLY A 741 -6.78 11.74 -4.70
N GLN A 742 -7.00 12.61 -5.69
CA GLN A 742 -5.91 13.35 -6.33
C GLN A 742 -5.85 14.83 -5.90
N PRO A 743 -4.67 15.37 -5.56
CA PRO A 743 -4.46 16.80 -5.31
C PRO A 743 -4.89 17.65 -6.50
N HIS A 744 -5.73 18.66 -6.27
CA HIS A 744 -6.21 19.56 -7.32
C HIS A 744 -6.51 20.96 -6.77
N ARG A 745 -6.76 21.91 -7.69
CA ARG A 745 -7.24 23.26 -7.42
C ARG A 745 -8.65 23.40 -8.00
N ASP A 746 -9.57 24.05 -7.29
CA ASP A 746 -10.92 24.30 -7.81
C ASP A 746 -10.91 25.38 -8.90
N TYR A 747 -9.99 26.35 -8.79
CA TYR A 747 -9.90 27.52 -9.65
C TYR A 747 -8.45 27.89 -9.98
N ALA A 748 -8.25 28.47 -11.16
CA ALA A 748 -6.96 29.00 -11.56
C ALA A 748 -6.58 30.25 -10.76
N TYR A 749 -5.29 30.56 -10.69
CA TYR A 749 -4.78 31.72 -9.95
C TYR A 749 -5.48 33.04 -10.37
N HIS A 750 -5.68 33.22 -11.68
CA HIS A 750 -6.27 34.43 -12.24
C HIS A 750 -7.76 34.57 -11.93
N ASP A 751 -8.49 33.48 -11.73
CA ASP A 751 -9.90 33.51 -11.30
C ASP A 751 -10.03 33.98 -9.85
N VAL A 752 -9.07 33.59 -9.00
CA VAL A 752 -9.06 33.91 -7.58
C VAL A 752 -8.57 35.34 -7.32
N PHE A 753 -7.56 35.84 -8.05
CA PHE A 753 -6.94 37.13 -7.75
C PHE A 753 -7.12 38.22 -8.83
N GLY A 754 -7.55 37.85 -10.04
CA GLY A 754 -7.68 38.73 -11.21
C GLY A 754 -6.37 38.92 -11.99
N LEU A 755 -6.48 39.48 -13.21
CA LEU A 755 -5.36 39.65 -14.16
C LEU A 755 -4.34 40.74 -13.74
N ASP A 756 -4.75 41.75 -12.96
CA ASP A 756 -3.91 42.86 -12.51
C ASP A 756 -3.03 42.49 -11.29
N SER A 757 -2.27 41.39 -11.36
CA SER A 757 -1.65 40.72 -10.20
C SER A 757 -0.24 41.24 -9.80
N SER A 758 0.02 42.55 -9.94
CA SER A 758 1.29 43.17 -9.53
C SER A 758 1.38 43.51 -8.03
N GLU A 759 0.34 43.23 -7.24
CA GLU A 759 0.33 43.51 -5.79
C GLU A 759 0.29 42.22 -4.98
N THR A 760 1.20 42.13 -4.00
CA THR A 760 1.42 40.99 -3.11
C THR A 760 0.41 40.89 -1.95
N ASP A 761 -0.60 41.78 -1.89
CA ASP A 761 -1.43 41.98 -0.68
C ASP A 761 -2.94 41.74 -0.88
N LYS A 762 -3.34 41.11 -2.00
CA LYS A 762 -4.76 40.93 -2.38
C LYS A 762 -5.42 39.75 -1.66
N MET A 763 -6.62 39.97 -1.13
CA MET A 763 -7.50 38.90 -0.66
C MET A 763 -8.01 38.05 -1.84
N PRO A 764 -8.17 36.73 -1.67
CA PRO A 764 -8.84 35.90 -2.68
C PRO A 764 -10.28 36.37 -2.90
N ARG A 765 -10.72 36.28 -4.15
CA ARG A 765 -12.07 36.63 -4.59
C ARG A 765 -13.01 35.43 -4.66
N VAL A 766 -12.47 34.21 -4.52
CA VAL A 766 -13.19 32.94 -4.57
C VAL A 766 -12.76 32.11 -3.37
N LEU A 767 -13.74 31.60 -2.63
CA LEU A 767 -13.58 30.85 -1.39
C LEU A 767 -14.39 29.56 -1.47
N SER A 768 -13.71 28.43 -1.43
CA SER A 768 -14.33 27.12 -1.27
C SER A 768 -14.58 26.89 0.22
N VAL A 769 -15.82 26.53 0.56
CA VAL A 769 -16.28 26.29 1.93
C VAL A 769 -16.79 24.87 2.03
N TRP A 770 -16.37 24.16 3.07
CA TRP A 770 -16.66 22.76 3.26
C TRP A 770 -17.13 22.50 4.70
N LEU A 771 -18.16 21.66 4.86
CA LEU A 771 -18.81 21.39 6.14
C LEU A 771 -18.93 19.87 6.39
N PRO A 772 -18.21 19.30 7.38
CA PRO A 772 -18.44 17.93 7.82
C PRO A 772 -19.77 17.81 8.56
N LEU A 773 -20.59 16.84 8.19
CA LEU A 773 -21.84 16.51 8.87
C LEU A 773 -21.70 15.35 9.88
N VAL A 774 -20.51 14.76 9.93
CA VAL A 774 -20.08 13.74 10.90
C VAL A 774 -18.71 14.14 11.46
N ASP A 775 -18.31 13.58 12.60
CA ASP A 775 -16.94 13.75 13.08
C ASP A 775 -15.96 13.21 12.05
N VAL A 776 -14.95 13.99 11.70
CA VAL A 776 -13.93 13.64 10.71
C VAL A 776 -12.63 13.30 11.44
N ASN A 777 -12.06 12.16 11.06
CA ASN A 777 -10.76 11.69 11.49
C ASN A 777 -9.96 11.22 10.27
N LEU A 778 -8.70 10.83 10.47
CA LEU A 778 -7.83 10.40 9.35
C LEU A 778 -8.38 9.13 8.63
N GLY A 779 -9.17 8.33 9.33
CA GLY A 779 -9.69 7.04 8.87
C GLY A 779 -11.03 7.10 8.11
N ASN A 780 -11.84 8.14 8.27
CA ASN A 780 -13.16 8.19 7.63
C ASN A 780 -13.25 9.08 6.40
N GLY A 781 -12.09 9.43 5.84
CA GLY A 781 -11.95 10.14 4.59
C GLY A 781 -11.78 11.65 4.73
N CYS A 782 -10.95 12.16 5.64
CA CYS A 782 -10.75 13.60 5.84
C CYS A 782 -10.30 14.39 4.59
N MET A 783 -10.28 15.72 4.68
CA MET A 783 -9.72 16.57 3.63
C MET A 783 -8.24 16.83 3.92
N TYR A 784 -7.43 16.98 2.88
CA TYR A 784 -6.04 17.44 2.94
C TYR A 784 -5.90 18.75 2.18
N VAL A 785 -5.01 19.62 2.65
CA VAL A 785 -4.68 20.90 2.00
C VAL A 785 -3.18 21.11 2.00
N VAL A 786 -2.70 21.90 1.05
CA VAL A 786 -1.34 22.41 1.03
C VAL A 786 -1.34 23.89 1.39
N PRO A 787 -0.72 24.29 2.52
CA PRO A 787 -0.52 25.69 2.86
C PRO A 787 0.26 26.41 1.77
N GLN A 788 0.06 27.72 1.65
CA GLN A 788 0.79 28.57 0.70
C GLN A 788 2.32 28.45 0.83
N ALA A 789 2.84 28.19 2.04
CA ALA A 789 4.28 27.97 2.25
C ALA A 789 4.85 26.76 1.48
N GLY A 790 4.01 25.74 1.23
CA GLY A 790 4.35 24.55 0.44
C GLY A 790 4.03 24.68 -1.05
N ASP A 791 3.48 25.81 -1.49
CA ASP A 791 3.00 26.04 -2.86
C ASP A 791 3.58 27.35 -3.39
N ALA A 792 4.83 27.30 -3.85
CA ALA A 792 5.63 28.46 -4.19
C ALA A 792 5.04 29.30 -5.34
N THR A 793 4.34 28.66 -6.29
CA THR A 793 3.72 29.34 -7.43
C THR A 793 2.33 29.85 -7.09
N GLY A 794 1.65 29.26 -6.09
CA GLY A 794 0.24 29.51 -5.82
C GLY A 794 -0.67 29.15 -7.00
N GLY A 795 -0.19 28.34 -7.95
CA GLY A 795 -0.87 28.04 -9.22
C GLY A 795 -0.59 29.03 -10.36
N ARG A 796 0.35 29.99 -10.20
CA ARG A 796 0.75 30.89 -11.29
C ARG A 796 1.47 30.12 -12.39
N GLY A 797 0.92 30.13 -13.60
CA GLY A 797 1.52 29.48 -14.76
C GLY A 797 1.26 27.97 -14.84
N GLU A 798 0.39 27.44 -13.97
CA GLU A 798 -0.08 26.05 -13.97
C GLU A 798 -1.42 25.89 -14.71
N ASP A 799 -1.82 26.90 -15.50
CA ASP A 799 -3.06 26.91 -16.28
C ASP A 799 -3.00 25.80 -17.35
N GLY A 800 -3.53 24.61 -17.04
CA GLY A 800 -3.58 23.44 -17.93
C GLY A 800 -2.75 22.22 -17.51
N SER A 801 -2.05 22.26 -16.36
CA SER A 801 -1.38 21.06 -15.80
C SER A 801 -2.40 20.10 -15.17
N SER A 802 -2.21 18.79 -15.34
CA SER A 802 -3.10 17.74 -14.78
C SER A 802 -2.94 17.52 -13.27
N ALA A 803 -1.80 17.88 -12.68
CA ALA A 803 -1.54 17.80 -11.24
C ALA A 803 -0.73 19.02 -10.74
N PRO A 804 -1.07 19.61 -9.59
CA PRO A 804 -0.34 20.74 -9.02
C PRO A 804 0.99 20.30 -8.37
N SER A 805 2.02 21.15 -8.46
CA SER A 805 3.32 20.93 -7.80
C SER A 805 3.36 21.61 -6.43
N PHE A 806 3.81 20.90 -5.39
CA PHE A 806 3.90 21.41 -4.02
C PHE A 806 4.86 20.58 -3.15
N ASP A 807 5.30 21.12 -2.02
CA ASP A 807 6.11 20.39 -1.02
C ASP A 807 5.22 19.48 -0.17
N ILE A 808 5.37 18.17 -0.34
CA ILE A 808 4.56 17.18 0.38
C ILE A 808 4.71 17.25 1.91
N ARG A 809 5.84 17.77 2.42
CA ARG A 809 6.07 17.94 3.87
C ARG A 809 5.19 19.04 4.47
N GLU A 810 4.71 19.95 3.63
CA GLU A 810 3.82 21.02 4.05
C GLU A 810 2.35 20.60 4.05
N VAL A 811 2.00 19.42 3.54
CA VAL A 811 0.63 18.91 3.54
C VAL A 811 0.05 18.86 4.96
N ARG A 812 -1.22 19.24 5.09
CA ARG A 812 -1.97 19.21 6.35
C ARG A 812 -3.29 18.48 6.18
N ALA A 813 -3.53 17.48 7.03
CA ALA A 813 -4.84 16.85 7.15
C ALA A 813 -5.77 17.75 7.97
N LEU A 814 -6.99 18.00 7.48
CA LEU A 814 -8.06 18.73 8.16
C LEU A 814 -8.76 17.82 9.21
N ALA A 815 -7.99 17.23 10.12
CA ALA A 815 -8.46 16.28 11.13
C ALA A 815 -7.59 16.32 12.40
N PRO A 816 -8.14 15.96 13.58
CA PRO A 816 -9.54 15.62 13.84
C PRO A 816 -10.45 16.86 13.84
N ALA A 817 -11.69 16.71 13.39
CA ALA A 817 -12.70 17.78 13.39
C ALA A 817 -14.08 17.24 13.79
N LYS A 818 -14.84 18.05 14.54
CA LYS A 818 -16.21 17.71 14.93
C LYS A 818 -17.20 17.97 13.80
N ALA A 819 -18.30 17.23 13.77
CA ALA A 819 -19.44 17.56 12.91
C ALA A 819 -19.84 19.04 13.11
N GLY A 820 -20.03 19.78 12.02
CA GLY A 820 -20.35 21.21 12.05
C GLY A 820 -19.15 22.17 12.13
N THR A 821 -17.91 21.64 12.07
CA THR A 821 -16.69 22.46 12.05
C THR A 821 -16.55 23.21 10.72
N PHE A 822 -16.16 24.48 10.74
CA PHE A 822 -15.98 25.28 9.53
C PHE A 822 -14.63 25.04 8.85
N PHE A 823 -14.64 24.60 7.59
CA PHE A 823 -13.45 24.53 6.74
C PHE A 823 -13.59 25.50 5.58
N ALA A 824 -12.51 26.23 5.26
CA ALA A 824 -12.48 27.11 4.10
C ALA A 824 -11.07 27.23 3.52
N TRP A 825 -10.98 27.38 2.20
CA TRP A 825 -9.73 27.66 1.49
C TRP A 825 -9.95 28.56 0.29
N ALA A 826 -8.90 29.27 -0.14
CA ALA A 826 -8.92 30.04 -1.37
C ALA A 826 -9.13 29.08 -2.56
N GLY A 827 -9.85 29.51 -3.61
CA GLY A 827 -10.21 28.62 -4.73
C GLY A 827 -9.01 27.98 -5.45
N ASN A 828 -7.81 28.58 -5.34
CA ASN A 828 -6.59 28.06 -5.94
C ASN A 828 -5.79 27.18 -4.98
N THR A 829 -6.18 27.00 -3.72
CA THR A 829 -5.45 26.15 -2.77
C THR A 829 -5.50 24.69 -3.19
N VAL A 830 -4.35 24.02 -3.19
CA VAL A 830 -4.26 22.59 -3.48
C VAL A 830 -4.92 21.81 -2.34
N HIS A 831 -5.85 20.93 -2.69
CA HIS A 831 -6.59 20.12 -1.72
C HIS A 831 -7.12 18.83 -2.35
N TRP A 832 -7.49 17.86 -1.51
CA TRP A 832 -8.13 16.61 -1.92
C TRP A 832 -8.82 15.92 -0.73
N GLY A 833 -9.66 14.93 -0.99
CA GLY A 833 -10.25 14.07 0.04
C GLY A 833 -9.44 12.79 0.21
N SER A 834 -9.50 12.16 1.38
CA SER A 834 -9.08 10.77 1.53
C SER A 834 -10.25 9.79 1.48
N SER A 835 -9.96 8.55 1.12
CA SER A 835 -10.91 7.44 1.20
C SER A 835 -11.12 7.11 2.67
N CYS A 836 -12.22 6.42 2.95
CA CYS A 836 -12.29 5.71 4.21
C CYS A 836 -11.15 4.67 4.22
N THR A 837 -10.38 4.60 5.29
CA THR A 837 -9.33 3.61 5.46
C THR A 837 -9.87 2.20 5.55
N GLU A 838 -11.15 2.03 5.90
CA GLU A 838 -11.83 0.74 5.99
C GLU A 838 -13.07 0.68 5.08
N LYS A 839 -13.23 -0.38 4.28
CA LYS A 839 -14.45 -0.67 3.49
C LYS A 839 -15.73 -0.82 4.35
N GLY A 840 -15.56 -1.06 5.65
CA GLY A 840 -16.62 -1.15 6.66
C GLY A 840 -16.69 0.05 7.59
N GLU A 841 -16.09 1.19 7.25
CA GLU A 841 -16.16 2.41 8.06
C GLU A 841 -17.62 2.72 8.40
N ASN A 842 -17.92 2.76 9.70
CA ASN A 842 -19.28 2.88 10.23
C ASN A 842 -19.79 4.32 10.21
N SER A 843 -18.87 5.29 10.15
CA SER A 843 -19.16 6.71 10.05
C SER A 843 -18.36 7.35 8.91
N PRO A 844 -18.56 6.92 7.66
CA PRO A 844 -17.84 7.45 6.51
C PRO A 844 -18.21 8.93 6.34
N ARG A 845 -17.27 9.74 5.86
CA ARG A 845 -17.48 11.19 5.76
C ARG A 845 -18.75 11.51 4.97
N ILE A 846 -19.60 12.31 5.61
CA ILE A 846 -20.74 12.98 4.99
C ILE A 846 -20.50 14.48 5.10
N SER A 847 -20.72 15.22 4.02
CA SER A 847 -20.36 16.65 3.97
C SER A 847 -21.13 17.44 2.93
N LEU A 848 -21.08 18.76 3.07
CA LEU A 848 -21.56 19.75 2.10
C LEU A 848 -20.41 20.62 1.62
N ALA A 849 -20.44 21.03 0.36
CA ALA A 849 -19.47 21.98 -0.20
C ALA A 849 -20.16 23.11 -0.97
N PHE A 850 -19.59 24.30 -0.86
CA PHE A 850 -20.09 25.56 -1.37
C PHE A 850 -18.94 26.39 -1.94
N VAL A 851 -19.20 27.17 -2.97
CA VAL A 851 -18.25 28.18 -3.44
C VAL A 851 -18.87 29.56 -3.33
N PHE A 852 -18.22 30.42 -2.54
CA PHE A 852 -18.56 31.82 -2.39
C PHE A 852 -17.57 32.68 -3.16
N ARG A 853 -18.07 33.71 -3.82
CA ARG A 853 -17.24 34.59 -4.65
C ARG A 853 -17.66 36.03 -4.51
N THR A 854 -16.70 36.94 -4.68
CA THR A 854 -17.02 38.35 -4.86
C THR A 854 -17.62 38.58 -6.25
N LYS A 855 -18.51 39.57 -6.39
CA LYS A 855 -19.23 39.91 -7.63
C LYS A 855 -18.29 40.30 -8.78
N CYS A 856 -17.07 40.74 -8.47
CA CYS A 856 -16.04 41.11 -9.44
C CYS A 856 -15.13 39.94 -9.85
N ALA A 857 -15.32 38.74 -9.31
CA ALA A 857 -14.62 37.52 -9.72
C ALA A 857 -15.20 36.97 -11.03
N THR A 858 -14.33 36.44 -11.91
CA THR A 858 -14.74 35.75 -13.14
C THR A 858 -15.56 34.51 -12.79
N SER A 859 -16.82 34.44 -13.23
CA SER A 859 -17.70 33.29 -12.99
C SER A 859 -17.63 32.29 -14.12
N ASP A 860 -17.70 31.01 -13.77
CA ASP A 860 -18.13 29.98 -14.69
C ASP A 860 -19.62 30.22 -15.01
N LEU A 861 -19.92 30.64 -16.24
CA LEU A 861 -21.20 31.25 -16.64
C LEU A 861 -22.34 30.24 -16.89
N ARG A 862 -22.27 29.03 -16.34
CA ARG A 862 -23.26 27.97 -16.63
C ARG A 862 -24.65 28.22 -16.04
N ARG A 863 -24.78 28.98 -14.95
CA ARG A 863 -26.07 29.45 -14.40
C ARG A 863 -25.88 30.71 -13.54
N ALA A 864 -26.95 31.50 -13.37
CA ALA A 864 -26.90 32.71 -12.53
C ALA A 864 -26.61 32.35 -11.05
N PRO A 865 -25.65 33.02 -10.41
CA PRO A 865 -25.33 32.82 -9.00
C PRO A 865 -26.48 33.29 -8.10
N LEU A 866 -26.55 32.74 -6.89
CA LEU A 866 -27.53 33.14 -5.91
C LEU A 866 -27.11 34.43 -5.23
N MET A 867 -28.08 35.32 -5.05
CA MET A 867 -27.94 36.52 -4.25
C MET A 867 -28.36 36.23 -2.81
N ARG A 868 -27.78 36.92 -1.84
CA ARG A 868 -28.12 36.75 -0.42
C ARG A 868 -29.59 37.09 -0.14
N GLU A 869 -30.16 38.02 -0.90
CA GLU A 869 -31.56 38.40 -0.86
C GLU A 869 -32.49 37.26 -1.31
N GLU A 870 -32.07 36.48 -2.32
CA GLU A 870 -32.82 35.30 -2.80
C GLU A 870 -32.91 34.25 -1.70
N LEU A 871 -31.81 33.97 -0.99
CA LEU A 871 -31.80 33.05 0.15
C LEU A 871 -32.70 33.56 1.30
N ARG A 872 -32.62 34.85 1.63
CA ARG A 872 -33.43 35.48 2.70
C ARG A 872 -34.92 35.48 2.40
N ALA A 873 -35.30 35.63 1.13
CA ALA A 873 -36.68 35.56 0.69
C ALA A 873 -37.28 34.14 0.84
N GLY A 874 -36.43 33.14 1.02
CA GLY A 874 -36.81 31.73 1.00
C GLY A 874 -36.78 31.21 -0.44
N ILE A 875 -35.93 30.21 -0.69
CA ILE A 875 -35.84 29.58 -2.00
C ILE A 875 -36.98 28.57 -2.09
N ASP A 876 -37.85 28.72 -3.09
CA ASP A 876 -38.96 27.79 -3.29
C ASP A 876 -38.50 26.42 -3.81
N LEU A 877 -39.34 25.39 -3.65
CA LEU A 877 -39.02 24.02 -4.06
C LEU A 877 -38.63 23.91 -5.53
N ASN A 878 -39.30 24.64 -6.43
CA ASN A 878 -38.97 24.62 -7.86
C ASN A 878 -37.56 25.14 -8.11
N ARG A 879 -37.21 26.26 -7.46
CA ARG A 879 -35.87 26.83 -7.52
C ARG A 879 -34.82 25.94 -6.86
N ARG A 880 -35.15 25.20 -5.80
CA ARG A 880 -34.26 24.19 -5.21
C ARG A 880 -33.99 23.04 -6.17
N LEU A 881 -35.03 22.48 -6.78
CA LEU A 881 -34.93 21.39 -7.76
C LEU A 881 -34.09 21.83 -8.98
N GLU A 882 -34.26 23.07 -9.41
CA GLU A 882 -33.44 23.70 -10.43
C GLU A 882 -31.94 23.69 -10.11
N LEU A 883 -31.59 24.08 -8.88
CA LEU A 883 -30.20 24.13 -8.43
C LEU A 883 -29.63 22.72 -8.27
N ILE A 884 -30.42 21.78 -7.75
CA ILE A 884 -30.04 20.36 -7.67
C ILE A 884 -29.76 19.79 -9.07
N GLU A 885 -30.62 20.05 -10.04
CA GLU A 885 -30.43 19.62 -11.43
C GLU A 885 -29.13 20.20 -12.03
N HIS A 886 -28.83 21.46 -11.73
CA HIS A 886 -27.58 22.10 -12.15
C HIS A 886 -26.34 21.47 -11.50
N SER A 887 -26.39 21.23 -10.20
CA SER A 887 -25.32 20.56 -9.46
C SER A 887 -25.06 19.15 -9.97
N LEU A 888 -26.11 18.38 -10.28
CA LEU A 888 -25.98 17.05 -10.87
C LEU A 888 -25.27 17.09 -12.22
N ALA A 889 -25.52 18.12 -13.05
CA ALA A 889 -24.81 18.30 -14.31
C ALA A 889 -23.35 18.74 -14.11
N CYS A 890 -23.08 19.64 -13.16
CA CYS A 890 -21.71 20.10 -12.88
C CYS A 890 -20.83 18.97 -12.36
N PHE A 891 -21.41 18.07 -11.56
CA PHE A 891 -20.72 17.01 -10.85
C PHE A 891 -21.11 15.61 -11.37
N GLU A 892 -21.54 15.51 -12.64
CA GLU A 892 -21.92 14.23 -13.28
C GLU A 892 -20.76 13.24 -13.28
N HIS A 893 -19.54 13.75 -13.46
CA HIS A 893 -18.30 12.99 -13.34
C HIS A 893 -18.03 12.44 -11.92
N TRP A 894 -18.80 12.87 -10.90
CA TRP A 894 -18.74 12.38 -9.51
C TRP A 894 -20.01 11.61 -9.09
N TYR A 895 -21.19 12.03 -9.54
CA TYR A 895 -22.45 11.34 -9.24
C TYR A 895 -22.71 10.12 -10.13
N GLY A 896 -21.89 9.89 -11.16
CA GLY A 896 -22.13 8.87 -12.19
C GLY A 896 -23.15 9.34 -13.23
N ASP A 897 -23.73 8.43 -14.01
CA ASP A 897 -24.80 8.79 -14.96
C ASP A 897 -26.01 9.40 -14.24
N THR A 898 -26.16 10.71 -14.36
CA THR A 898 -27.25 11.45 -13.72
C THR A 898 -28.48 11.60 -14.61
N THR A 899 -28.46 11.07 -15.84
CA THR A 899 -29.49 11.31 -16.87
C THR A 899 -30.88 10.92 -16.37
N THR A 900 -31.01 9.73 -15.78
CA THR A 900 -32.31 9.24 -15.27
C THR A 900 -32.82 10.10 -14.11
N THR A 901 -31.92 10.50 -13.19
CA THR A 901 -32.25 11.35 -12.04
C THR A 901 -32.66 12.75 -12.50
N ARG A 902 -31.90 13.37 -13.41
CA ARG A 902 -32.21 14.67 -14.01
C ARG A 902 -33.53 14.64 -14.76
N GLN A 903 -33.81 13.61 -15.58
CA GLN A 903 -35.11 13.44 -16.24
C GLN A 903 -36.25 13.26 -15.24
N ARG A 904 -36.01 12.57 -14.11
CA ARG A 904 -37.00 12.42 -13.04
C ARG A 904 -37.31 13.78 -12.40
N LEU A 905 -36.29 14.57 -12.05
CA LEU A 905 -36.45 15.93 -11.48
C LEU A 905 -37.08 16.91 -12.49
N HIS A 906 -36.69 16.84 -13.76
CA HIS A 906 -37.21 17.70 -14.83
C HIS A 906 -38.71 17.48 -15.08
N ARG A 907 -39.16 16.22 -15.04
CA ARG A 907 -40.58 15.87 -15.12
C ARG A 907 -41.39 16.45 -13.97
N MET A 908 -40.81 16.52 -12.76
CA MET A 908 -41.47 17.12 -11.58
C MET A 908 -41.61 18.63 -11.66
N ARG A 909 -40.75 19.32 -12.42
CA ARG A 909 -40.84 20.78 -12.65
C ARG A 909 -41.88 21.15 -13.71
N SER A 910 -42.28 20.19 -14.54
CA SER A 910 -43.17 20.40 -15.70
C SER A 910 -44.64 20.07 -15.39
N THR A 911 -44.90 19.54 -14.19
CA THR A 911 -46.21 19.28 -13.58
C THR A 911 -46.52 20.36 -12.57
#